data_AF-A0A0G0HZI6-F1
#
_entry.id   AF-A0A0G0HZI6-F1
#
_cell.length_a   1.000
_cell.length_b   1.000
_cell.length_c   1.000
_cell.angle_alpha   90.00
_cell.angle_beta   90.00
_cell.angle_gamma   90.00
#
_symmetry.space_group_name_H-M   'P 1'
#
loop_
_entity.id
_entity.type
_entity.pdbx_description
1 polymer ?
#
loop_
_entity_poly.entity_id
_entity_poly.type
_entity_poly.pdbx_seq_one_letter_code
_entity_poly.pdbx_strand_id
1 'polypeptide(L)'
;MPEKRSSPVQKKPEPSSMNLVIIDTAGQDKFAIKPFIDILETAGWNVTYRPIEQLMDMSLTHLNINRYQAAFFLLSIEFLKGMGRSPVAAKIMTMYHTFCKKPNAIIGLFFPPLIVPSNTNIISGFAPLFTPLGLEITQQKKLEFPILLNQEPDEKNTQSTTNNKAFTYIANSFLSQPLESRPRMYETTLNPANTHGHAFYTKEIESLLKNAHIHLHMLPLNKNYSPAVQNTLPYGLYWFNPHINNHLFISYTTILSLSSISENFHFCPIDYLIRKEMNLALLHMIWELTQLAKTTTPSNKQTSIPHIIMPQDITLPWSSSRIGEDLALTAPQDTPSTRKIAWMETTIFEPLNQEKETPESKAQQEHQQNLLIQSIIDAGLDTLWISITPNIYYSPIARHKHKKHIFLQGLGTFTQKLISACAEHKKTTPNVLVGFEIANNIYEPNLPLPCAVDLYGNSYKDVPPALDRMFWKNEVKTPLVQFLKDWSNDDVSHGIKLAGVVLDLEMYGRKTSNEFTTCMGFDRLSFTRYLNTRQLTYKPIPAHEKSSMLMEQKRTHQYFDFLEEDAKKLGLELHTFFNKHIPHAIIACYLPSILINWFYKGLYMGLSTPKKPLQLYTFNAEFVSHQEWFDQHNLAVEHASVLMLSKIKDQQDFGKINHILKHHHGIWFNRFSRLPEAKINDWGAIERPLLDYAYYQLFCNYIHNIV
;
A
#
# COMPACT_ATOMS: atom_id res chain seq x y z
N MET A 1 28.11 4.23 64.83
CA MET A 1 27.31 3.31 63.98
C MET A 1 28.05 3.12 62.67
N PRO A 2 28.33 1.89 62.22
CA PRO A 2 29.03 1.65 60.96
C PRO A 2 28.05 1.71 59.78
N GLU A 3 28.41 2.44 58.73
CA GLU A 3 27.68 2.50 57.46
C GLU A 3 27.62 1.11 56.81
N LYS A 4 26.40 0.61 56.59
CA LYS A 4 26.16 -0.58 55.77
C LYS A 4 26.51 -0.24 54.31
N ARG A 5 27.66 -0.71 53.85
CA ARG A 5 27.98 -0.79 52.42
C ARG A 5 26.92 -1.64 51.72
N SER A 6 26.11 -1.00 50.87
CA SER A 6 25.20 -1.71 49.98
C SER A 6 26.02 -2.54 49.00
N SER A 7 25.75 -3.84 48.97
CA SER A 7 26.33 -4.77 48.00
C SER A 7 26.01 -4.27 46.59
N PRO A 8 26.97 -4.27 45.65
CA PRO A 8 26.67 -3.90 44.27
C PRO A 8 25.59 -4.84 43.74
N VAL A 9 24.45 -4.27 43.34
CA VAL A 9 23.38 -4.99 42.65
C VAL A 9 24.03 -5.63 41.42
N GLN A 10 24.17 -6.96 41.43
CA GLN A 10 24.62 -7.69 40.26
C GLN A 10 23.63 -7.39 39.13
N LYS A 11 24.04 -6.58 38.15
CA LYS A 11 23.28 -6.41 36.91
C LYS A 11 23.13 -7.80 36.30
N LYS A 12 21.88 -8.26 36.17
CA LYS A 12 21.57 -9.47 35.40
C LYS A 12 22.25 -9.33 34.03
N PRO A 13 22.96 -10.35 33.53
CA PRO A 13 23.54 -10.29 32.20
C PRO A 13 22.43 -9.98 31.20
N GLU A 14 22.58 -8.89 30.46
CA GLU A 14 21.65 -8.55 29.39
C GLU A 14 21.63 -9.71 28.38
N PRO A 15 20.46 -10.23 28.00
CA PRO A 15 20.37 -11.29 27.02
C PRO A 15 21.04 -10.81 25.72
N SER A 16 21.99 -11.60 25.20
CA SER A 16 22.72 -11.24 23.98
C SER A 16 21.73 -11.01 22.83
N SER A 17 21.62 -9.77 22.35
CA SER A 17 20.76 -9.40 21.24
C SER A 17 21.17 -10.13 19.96
N MET A 18 20.21 -10.65 19.20
CA MET A 18 20.48 -11.24 17.87
C MET A 18 20.66 -10.13 16.83
N ASN A 19 21.72 -10.16 16.04
CA ASN A 19 21.88 -9.23 14.92
C ASN A 19 21.15 -9.76 13.69
N LEU A 20 20.23 -8.96 13.16
CA LEU A 20 19.47 -9.21 11.95
C LEU A 20 19.88 -8.22 10.86
N VAL A 21 19.97 -8.70 9.62
CA VAL A 21 19.92 -7.83 8.44
C VAL A 21 18.61 -8.01 7.68
N ILE A 22 17.95 -6.91 7.34
CA ILE A 22 16.82 -6.90 6.41
C ILE A 22 17.36 -6.46 5.04
N ILE A 23 17.20 -7.34 4.05
CA ILE A 23 17.57 -7.15 2.65
C ILE A 23 16.28 -6.87 1.88
N ASP A 24 16.08 -5.61 1.50
CA ASP A 24 14.90 -5.23 0.73
C ASP A 24 15.19 -5.19 -0.78
N THR A 25 14.43 -5.98 -1.52
CA THR A 25 14.52 -6.08 -2.99
C THR A 25 13.51 -5.19 -3.71
N ALA A 26 12.64 -4.48 -3.00
CA ALA A 26 11.78 -3.44 -3.56
C ALA A 26 12.45 -2.05 -3.50
N GLY A 27 13.36 -1.82 -2.53
CA GLY A 27 13.95 -0.50 -2.30
C GLY A 27 12.98 0.47 -1.63
N GLN A 28 12.10 -0.03 -0.77
CA GLN A 28 11.22 0.81 0.02
C GLN A 28 12.04 1.73 0.93
N ASP A 29 11.52 2.92 1.17
CA ASP A 29 12.05 3.77 2.24
C ASP A 29 11.91 3.03 3.58
N LYS A 30 12.92 3.13 4.45
CA LYS A 30 12.93 2.46 5.75
C LYS A 30 11.66 2.73 6.56
N PHE A 31 11.06 3.92 6.42
CA PHE A 31 9.80 4.26 7.09
C PHE A 31 8.63 3.37 6.69
N ALA A 32 8.61 2.83 5.46
CA ALA A 32 7.59 1.89 4.99
C ALA A 32 7.62 0.54 5.72
N ILE A 33 8.64 0.27 6.52
CA ILE A 33 8.72 -0.93 7.36
C ILE A 33 9.17 -0.61 8.79
N LYS A 34 9.23 0.67 9.18
CA LYS A 34 9.79 1.08 10.47
C LYS A 34 9.05 0.45 11.65
N PRO A 35 7.71 0.45 11.73
CA PRO A 35 7.07 -0.19 12.87
C PRO A 35 7.30 -1.72 12.92
N PHE A 36 7.53 -2.40 11.80
CA PHE A 36 8.00 -3.80 11.82
C PHE A 36 9.42 -3.93 12.40
N ILE A 37 10.33 -3.01 12.05
CA ILE A 37 11.66 -2.92 12.65
C ILE A 37 11.54 -2.70 14.15
N ASP A 38 10.67 -1.79 14.59
CA ASP A 38 10.46 -1.49 16.01
C ASP A 38 9.91 -2.72 16.76
N ILE A 39 9.05 -3.55 16.13
CA ILE A 39 8.57 -4.83 16.67
C ILE A 39 9.73 -5.83 16.83
N LEU A 40 10.60 -5.95 15.82
CA LEU A 40 11.80 -6.80 15.88
C LEU A 40 12.74 -6.36 17.01
N GLU A 41 12.99 -5.06 17.13
CA GLU A 41 13.83 -4.48 18.18
C GLU A 41 13.23 -4.72 19.58
N THR A 42 11.92 -4.58 19.72
CA THR A 42 11.18 -4.91 20.95
C THR A 42 11.31 -6.39 21.31
N ALA A 43 11.38 -7.28 20.32
CA ALA A 43 11.65 -8.70 20.52
C ALA A 43 13.14 -9.02 20.82
N GLY A 44 14.01 -8.02 20.95
CA GLY A 44 15.42 -8.16 21.33
C GLY A 44 16.39 -8.33 20.15
N TRP A 45 16.00 -7.87 18.95
CA TRP A 45 16.82 -7.97 17.75
C TRP A 45 17.55 -6.64 17.50
N ASN A 46 18.81 -6.71 17.09
CA ASN A 46 19.54 -5.55 16.57
C ASN A 46 19.42 -5.54 15.04
N VAL A 47 18.60 -4.64 14.52
CA VAL A 47 18.17 -4.67 13.12
C VAL A 47 19.00 -3.73 12.25
N THR A 48 19.61 -4.28 11.20
CA THR A 48 20.25 -3.50 10.14
C THR A 48 19.41 -3.56 8.87
N TYR A 49 18.79 -2.44 8.50
CA TYR A 49 18.07 -2.30 7.23
C TYR A 49 19.03 -2.00 6.07
N ARG A 50 18.84 -2.67 4.92
CA ARG A 50 19.59 -2.47 3.68
C ARG A 50 18.64 -2.40 2.47
N PRO A 51 18.36 -1.19 1.96
CA PRO A 51 17.58 -1.01 0.75
C PRO A 51 18.40 -1.33 -0.51
N ILE A 52 17.70 -1.52 -1.63
CA ILE A 52 18.28 -2.07 -2.86
C ILE A 52 19.40 -1.22 -3.45
N GLU A 53 19.27 0.11 -3.40
CA GLU A 53 20.24 1.05 -3.95
C GLU A 53 21.58 0.96 -3.22
N GLN A 54 21.56 0.76 -1.90
CA GLN A 54 22.79 0.53 -1.14
C GLN A 54 23.38 -0.84 -1.47
N LEU A 55 22.55 -1.88 -1.58
CA LEU A 55 22.98 -3.24 -1.91
C LEU A 55 23.64 -3.31 -3.30
N MET A 56 23.16 -2.53 -4.25
CA MET A 56 23.73 -2.41 -5.58
C MET A 56 25.15 -1.81 -5.55
N ASP A 57 25.43 -0.82 -4.71
CA ASP A 57 26.76 -0.20 -4.61
C ASP A 57 27.73 -0.93 -3.66
N MET A 58 27.22 -1.71 -2.70
CA MET A 58 28.04 -2.46 -1.75
C MET A 58 28.73 -3.66 -2.40
N SER A 59 30.03 -3.89 -2.13
CA SER A 59 30.64 -5.17 -2.48
C SER A 59 30.08 -6.29 -1.59
N LEU A 60 30.10 -7.52 -2.09
CA LEU A 60 29.68 -8.70 -1.30
C LEU A 60 30.52 -8.84 0.00
N THR A 61 31.79 -8.44 -0.04
CA THR A 61 32.69 -8.45 1.12
C THR A 61 32.33 -7.38 2.16
N HIS A 62 31.89 -6.20 1.74
CA HIS A 62 31.56 -5.10 2.65
C HIS A 62 30.29 -5.35 3.46
N LEU A 63 29.28 -6.03 2.89
CA LEU A 63 28.07 -6.37 3.64
C LEU A 63 28.39 -7.30 4.84
N ASN A 64 29.41 -8.15 4.68
CA ASN A 64 29.81 -9.18 5.63
C ASN A 64 28.58 -9.89 6.25
N ILE A 65 27.72 -10.44 5.39
CA ILE A 65 26.42 -11.02 5.79
C ILE A 65 26.56 -12.12 6.84
N ASN A 66 27.74 -12.75 6.91
CA ASN A 66 28.07 -13.78 7.89
C ASN A 66 28.16 -13.27 9.33
N ARG A 67 28.24 -11.96 9.58
CA ARG A 67 28.23 -11.39 10.94
C ARG A 67 26.85 -11.45 11.60
N TYR A 68 25.78 -11.56 10.82
CA TYR A 68 24.41 -11.57 11.32
C TYR A 68 23.96 -12.99 11.69
N GLN A 69 23.15 -13.12 12.73
CA GLN A 69 22.52 -14.38 13.12
C GLN A 69 21.26 -14.65 12.29
N ALA A 70 20.60 -13.58 11.83
CA ALA A 70 19.41 -13.66 11.01
C ALA A 70 19.54 -12.78 9.76
N ALA A 71 18.88 -13.20 8.66
CA ALA A 71 18.69 -12.36 7.47
C ALA A 71 17.27 -12.52 6.94
N PHE A 72 16.55 -11.41 6.79
CA PHE A 72 15.22 -11.37 6.22
C PHE A 72 15.29 -10.75 4.82
N PHE A 73 14.77 -11.45 3.82
CA PHE A 73 14.71 -11.02 2.44
C PHE A 73 13.27 -10.62 2.11
N LEU A 74 13.06 -9.32 1.89
CA LEU A 74 11.77 -8.77 1.45
C LEU A 74 11.72 -8.85 -0.07
N LEU A 75 10.97 -9.81 -0.59
CA LEU A 75 10.93 -10.13 -2.01
C LEU A 75 9.89 -9.25 -2.71
N SER A 76 10.33 -8.52 -3.73
CA SER A 76 9.46 -7.75 -4.62
C SER A 76 9.00 -8.59 -5.80
N ILE A 77 7.87 -8.24 -6.41
CA ILE A 77 7.42 -8.94 -7.62
C ILE A 77 8.40 -8.71 -8.78
N GLU A 78 9.04 -7.54 -8.80
CA GLU A 78 10.07 -7.14 -9.75
C GLU A 78 11.32 -8.00 -9.64
N PHE A 79 11.80 -8.24 -8.42
CA PHE A 79 12.90 -9.15 -8.13
C PHE A 79 12.57 -10.57 -8.58
N LEU A 80 11.40 -11.10 -8.18
CA LEU A 80 10.99 -12.46 -8.53
C LEU A 80 10.92 -12.66 -10.05
N LYS A 81 10.37 -11.67 -10.77
CA LYS A 81 10.37 -11.65 -12.23
C LYS A 81 11.83 -11.64 -12.75
N GLY A 82 12.69 -10.80 -12.19
CA GLY A 82 14.08 -10.61 -12.63
C GLY A 82 15.06 -11.75 -12.31
N MET A 83 14.66 -12.73 -11.48
CA MET A 83 15.51 -13.87 -11.13
C MET A 83 15.99 -14.62 -12.38
N GLY A 84 17.29 -14.93 -12.42
CA GLY A 84 17.94 -15.65 -13.51
C GLY A 84 18.35 -14.79 -14.72
N ARG A 85 17.96 -13.51 -14.76
CA ARG A 85 18.23 -12.61 -15.91
C ARG A 85 18.81 -11.25 -15.52
N SER A 86 18.45 -10.73 -14.34
CA SER A 86 18.98 -9.45 -13.87
C SER A 86 20.33 -9.60 -13.15
N PRO A 87 21.32 -8.74 -13.44
CA PRO A 87 22.58 -8.69 -12.68
C PRO A 87 22.36 -8.31 -11.21
N VAL A 88 21.35 -7.46 -10.93
CA VAL A 88 20.97 -7.09 -9.56
C VAL A 88 20.41 -8.30 -8.83
N ALA A 89 19.50 -9.04 -9.47
CA ALA A 89 18.95 -10.25 -8.88
C ALA A 89 20.03 -11.31 -8.63
N ALA A 90 20.95 -11.52 -9.58
CA ALA A 90 22.07 -12.44 -9.42
C ALA A 90 22.95 -12.09 -8.21
N LYS A 91 23.22 -10.80 -7.99
CA LYS A 91 23.96 -10.33 -6.82
C LYS A 91 23.23 -10.60 -5.51
N ILE A 92 21.94 -10.31 -5.42
CA ILE A 92 21.13 -10.62 -4.23
C ILE A 92 21.10 -12.13 -3.98
N MET A 93 20.89 -12.93 -5.03
CA MET A 93 20.91 -14.39 -4.93
C MET A 93 22.26 -14.93 -4.43
N THR A 94 23.37 -14.29 -4.83
CA THR A 94 24.70 -14.64 -4.30
C THR A 94 24.80 -14.37 -2.80
N MET A 95 24.29 -13.22 -2.33
CA MET A 95 24.24 -12.92 -0.89
C MET A 95 23.37 -13.94 -0.13
N TYR A 96 22.18 -14.22 -0.68
CA TYR A 96 21.23 -15.19 -0.15
C TYR A 96 21.85 -16.60 -0.03
N HIS A 97 22.44 -17.11 -1.11
CA HIS A 97 23.11 -18.42 -1.13
C HIS A 97 24.29 -18.48 -0.18
N THR A 98 25.05 -17.39 -0.05
CA THR A 98 26.16 -17.31 0.91
C THR A 98 25.64 -17.45 2.33
N PHE A 99 24.57 -16.74 2.68
CA PHE A 99 23.99 -16.79 4.02
C PHE A 99 23.34 -18.15 4.32
N CYS A 100 22.69 -18.80 3.35
CA CYS A 100 22.09 -20.12 3.51
C CYS A 100 23.10 -21.22 3.90
N LYS A 101 24.39 -21.04 3.59
CA LYS A 101 25.46 -21.99 3.95
C LYS A 101 25.93 -21.84 5.40
N LYS A 102 25.58 -20.74 6.08
CA LYS A 102 25.93 -20.52 7.47
C LYS A 102 25.03 -21.40 8.34
N PRO A 103 25.57 -22.22 9.26
CA PRO A 103 24.77 -23.02 10.18
C PRO A 103 24.19 -22.16 11.32
N ASN A 104 23.09 -22.63 11.91
CA ASN A 104 22.30 -21.95 12.94
C ASN A 104 21.82 -20.55 12.52
N ALA A 105 21.58 -20.34 11.22
CA ALA A 105 21.08 -19.08 10.70
C ALA A 105 19.55 -19.07 10.67
N ILE A 106 18.96 -17.91 10.95
CA ILE A 106 17.53 -17.64 10.72
C ILE A 106 17.36 -16.93 9.39
N ILE A 107 16.62 -17.54 8.47
CA ILE A 107 16.44 -17.07 7.09
C ILE A 107 14.96 -16.75 6.92
N GLY A 108 14.64 -15.46 6.79
CA GLY A 108 13.28 -14.99 6.52
C GLY A 108 13.08 -14.74 5.03
N LEU A 109 12.01 -15.27 4.44
CA LEU A 109 11.57 -14.97 3.08
C LEU A 109 10.17 -14.35 3.15
N PHE A 110 10.05 -13.08 2.79
CA PHE A 110 8.78 -12.35 2.78
C PHE A 110 8.34 -12.18 1.34
N PHE A 111 7.31 -12.92 0.94
CA PHE A 111 6.78 -12.89 -0.42
C PHE A 111 5.78 -11.75 -0.60
N PRO A 112 5.69 -11.14 -1.79
CA PRO A 112 4.55 -10.30 -2.11
C PRO A 112 3.29 -11.19 -2.20
N PRO A 113 2.07 -10.64 -2.04
CA PRO A 113 0.85 -11.38 -2.35
C PRO A 113 0.91 -11.96 -3.77
N LEU A 114 0.81 -13.28 -3.88
CA LEU A 114 0.86 -13.98 -5.15
C LEU A 114 -0.55 -14.41 -5.55
N ILE A 115 -1.00 -13.95 -6.72
CA ILE A 115 -2.25 -14.43 -7.33
C ILE A 115 -1.90 -15.65 -8.18
N VAL A 116 -1.97 -16.83 -7.58
CA VAL A 116 -1.64 -18.10 -8.23
C VAL A 116 -2.77 -19.12 -8.02
N PRO A 117 -3.08 -19.95 -9.04
CA PRO A 117 -4.00 -21.06 -8.87
C PRO A 117 -3.55 -21.99 -7.73
N SER A 118 -4.49 -22.49 -6.94
CA SER A 118 -4.22 -23.32 -5.74
C SER A 118 -3.46 -24.61 -5.99
N ASN A 119 -3.40 -25.10 -7.23
CA ASN A 119 -2.67 -26.29 -7.64
C ASN A 119 -1.24 -26.01 -8.18
N THR A 120 -0.80 -24.74 -8.15
CA THR A 120 0.52 -24.34 -8.62
C THR A 120 1.57 -24.69 -7.58
N ASN A 121 2.65 -25.36 -7.99
CA ASN A 121 3.81 -25.55 -7.11
C ASN A 121 4.72 -24.32 -7.16
N ILE A 122 4.40 -23.33 -6.32
CA ILE A 122 5.14 -22.09 -6.09
C ILE A 122 6.59 -22.38 -5.68
N ILE A 123 6.80 -23.38 -4.82
CA ILE A 123 8.14 -23.79 -4.36
C ILE A 123 9.00 -24.22 -5.55
N SER A 124 8.46 -25.04 -6.46
CA SER A 124 9.15 -25.41 -7.70
C SER A 124 9.33 -24.23 -8.65
N GLY A 125 8.36 -23.32 -8.73
CA GLY A 125 8.46 -22.09 -9.52
C GLY A 125 9.60 -21.17 -9.08
N PHE A 126 9.96 -21.20 -7.79
CA PHE A 126 11.04 -20.42 -7.20
C PHE A 126 12.17 -21.31 -6.66
N ALA A 127 12.46 -22.41 -7.36
CA ALA A 127 13.50 -23.36 -6.98
C ALA A 127 14.86 -22.72 -6.57
N PRO A 128 15.37 -21.67 -7.26
CA PRO A 128 16.62 -21.00 -6.85
C PRO A 128 16.63 -20.44 -5.43
N LEU A 129 15.46 -20.12 -4.86
CA LEU A 129 15.32 -19.69 -3.46
C LEU A 129 15.33 -20.88 -2.50
N PHE A 130 14.73 -22.01 -2.87
CA PHE A 130 14.52 -23.12 -1.94
C PHE A 130 15.61 -24.19 -1.96
N THR A 131 16.29 -24.42 -3.09
CA THR A 131 17.38 -25.40 -3.19
C THR A 131 18.54 -25.15 -2.21
N PRO A 132 19.02 -23.90 -2.00
CA PRO A 132 20.08 -23.61 -1.02
C PRO A 132 19.69 -23.91 0.42
N LEU A 133 18.39 -24.04 0.70
CA LEU A 133 17.85 -24.39 2.01
C LEU A 133 17.78 -25.91 2.22
N GLY A 134 18.42 -26.71 1.36
CA GLY A 134 18.44 -28.17 1.46
C GLY A 134 17.11 -28.83 1.09
N LEU A 135 16.23 -28.13 0.35
CA LEU A 135 15.01 -28.70 -0.19
C LEU A 135 15.30 -29.38 -1.51
N GLU A 136 14.96 -30.66 -1.60
CA GLU A 136 14.94 -31.41 -2.86
C GLU A 136 13.69 -31.01 -3.64
N ILE A 137 13.89 -30.28 -4.74
CA ILE A 137 12.79 -29.72 -5.53
C ILE A 137 12.57 -30.58 -6.76
N THR A 138 11.43 -31.27 -6.80
CA THR A 138 10.97 -31.96 -7.99
C THR A 138 10.63 -30.93 -9.07
N GLN A 139 11.11 -31.12 -10.30
CA GLN A 139 10.84 -30.22 -11.44
C GLN A 139 9.36 -30.23 -11.90
N GLN A 140 8.48 -30.93 -11.20
CA GLN A 140 7.05 -30.95 -11.47
C GLN A 140 6.43 -29.57 -11.17
N LYS A 141 5.74 -29.01 -12.17
CA LYS A 141 5.07 -27.69 -12.07
C LYS A 141 3.75 -27.72 -11.31
N LYS A 142 3.11 -28.89 -11.20
CA LYS A 142 1.86 -29.07 -10.45
C LYS A 142 2.17 -29.52 -9.03
N LEU A 143 1.41 -29.01 -8.07
CA LEU A 143 1.46 -29.51 -6.70
C LEU A 143 0.77 -30.87 -6.65
N GLU A 144 1.54 -31.94 -6.47
CA GLU A 144 0.97 -33.28 -6.28
C GLU A 144 0.56 -33.44 -4.81
N PHE A 145 -0.75 -33.54 -4.52
CA PHE A 145 -1.27 -33.85 -3.18
C PHE A 145 -2.60 -34.63 -3.18
N PRO A 146 -2.91 -35.47 -2.16
CA PRO A 146 -2.07 -35.92 -1.04
C PRO A 146 -1.52 -37.35 -1.20
N ILE A 147 -0.32 -37.58 -0.66
CA ILE A 147 0.11 -38.92 -0.24
C ILE A 147 -0.84 -39.37 0.87
N LEU A 148 -1.53 -40.48 0.66
CA LEU A 148 -2.19 -41.20 1.74
C LEU A 148 -1.13 -41.57 2.78
N LEU A 149 -1.22 -41.02 4.00
CA LEU A 149 -0.41 -41.37 5.18
C LEU A 149 -0.54 -42.86 5.61
N ASN A 150 -1.16 -43.71 4.78
CA ASN A 150 -1.39 -45.13 5.06
C ASN A 150 -0.24 -46.02 4.58
N GLN A 151 0.83 -45.47 3.99
CA GLN A 151 2.04 -46.26 3.72
C GLN A 151 2.91 -46.28 4.98
N GLU A 152 3.06 -47.47 5.58
CA GLU A 152 3.92 -47.66 6.73
C GLU A 152 5.35 -47.15 6.41
N PRO A 153 5.92 -46.29 7.26
CA PRO A 153 7.22 -45.70 7.00
C PRO A 153 8.34 -46.73 7.11
N ASP A 154 9.08 -46.92 6.02
CA ASP A 154 10.34 -47.68 6.00
C ASP A 154 11.38 -46.99 6.91
N GLU A 155 11.89 -47.71 7.92
CA GLU A 155 12.31 -47.14 9.22
C GLU A 155 13.57 -46.24 9.25
N LYS A 156 14.30 -46.06 8.15
CA LYS A 156 15.64 -45.39 8.21
C LYS A 156 15.88 -44.22 7.26
N ASN A 157 15.00 -43.95 6.30
CA ASN A 157 15.14 -42.82 5.36
C ASN A 157 13.86 -41.98 5.18
N THR A 158 12.79 -42.28 5.90
CA THR A 158 11.45 -41.70 5.66
C THR A 158 11.19 -40.36 6.34
N GLN A 159 11.75 -40.09 7.53
CA GLN A 159 11.33 -38.91 8.31
C GLN A 159 11.74 -37.58 7.68
N SER A 160 12.93 -37.49 7.10
CA SER A 160 13.38 -36.28 6.37
C SER A 160 12.53 -36.02 5.13
N THR A 161 12.25 -37.05 4.33
CA THR A 161 11.46 -36.93 3.12
C THR A 161 10.01 -36.55 3.44
N THR A 162 9.44 -37.09 4.52
CA THR A 162 8.09 -36.75 4.99
C THR A 162 8.01 -35.28 5.45
N ASN A 163 9.01 -34.80 6.20
CA ASN A 163 9.06 -33.40 6.63
C ASN A 163 9.18 -32.42 5.44
N ASN A 164 10.01 -32.74 4.44
CA ASN A 164 10.15 -31.90 3.23
C ASN A 164 8.84 -31.81 2.44
N LYS A 165 8.12 -32.93 2.31
CA LYS A 165 6.82 -32.97 1.62
C LYS A 165 5.74 -32.19 2.39
N ALA A 166 5.68 -32.35 3.71
CA ALA A 166 4.78 -31.59 4.57
C ALA A 166 5.07 -30.08 4.48
N PHE A 167 6.33 -29.68 4.59
CA PHE A 167 6.75 -28.30 4.39
C PHE A 167 6.32 -27.76 3.02
N THR A 168 6.62 -28.49 1.94
CA THR A 168 6.31 -28.06 0.57
C THR A 168 4.82 -27.81 0.38
N TYR A 169 3.97 -28.69 0.92
CA TYR A 169 2.51 -28.50 0.86
C TYR A 169 2.02 -27.29 1.63
N ILE A 170 2.45 -27.18 2.89
CA ILE A 170 2.00 -26.10 3.77
C ILE A 170 2.52 -24.77 3.23
N ALA A 171 3.75 -24.72 2.72
CA ALA A 171 4.31 -23.51 2.12
C ALA A 171 3.55 -23.11 0.85
N ASN A 172 3.18 -24.04 -0.03
CA ASN A 172 2.34 -23.74 -1.20
C ASN A 172 0.93 -23.27 -0.80
N SER A 173 0.31 -23.95 0.17
CA SER A 173 -1.01 -23.57 0.69
C SER A 173 -0.98 -22.20 1.35
N PHE A 174 0.09 -21.92 2.12
CA PHE A 174 0.31 -20.63 2.75
C PHE A 174 0.50 -19.55 1.71
N LEU A 175 1.43 -19.73 0.75
CA LEU A 175 1.79 -18.75 -0.27
C LEU A 175 0.69 -18.48 -1.32
N SER A 176 -0.28 -19.38 -1.48
CA SER A 176 -1.47 -19.18 -2.32
C SER A 176 -2.65 -18.53 -1.58
N GLN A 177 -2.57 -18.38 -0.25
CA GLN A 177 -3.60 -17.77 0.58
C GLN A 177 -3.03 -16.58 1.36
N PRO A 178 -2.73 -15.47 0.64
CA PRO A 178 -2.22 -14.27 1.27
C PRO A 178 -3.22 -13.71 2.26
N LEU A 179 -2.72 -12.86 3.14
CA LEU A 179 -3.47 -12.37 4.29
C LEU A 179 -4.78 -11.66 3.88
N GLU A 180 -4.76 -10.99 2.73
CA GLU A 180 -5.89 -10.30 2.10
C GLU A 180 -7.04 -11.23 1.66
N SER A 181 -6.76 -12.52 1.41
CA SER A 181 -7.76 -13.50 0.97
C SER A 181 -8.41 -14.29 2.13
N ARG A 182 -8.00 -14.01 3.38
CA ARG A 182 -8.48 -14.71 4.57
C ARG A 182 -9.76 -14.11 5.16
N PRO A 183 -10.51 -14.89 5.96
CA PRO A 183 -11.66 -14.38 6.69
C PRO A 183 -11.25 -13.26 7.64
N ARG A 184 -12.08 -12.22 7.72
CA ARG A 184 -11.90 -11.05 8.57
C ARG A 184 -13.24 -10.65 9.15
N MET A 185 -13.26 -10.36 10.45
CA MET A 185 -14.47 -9.90 11.14
C MET A 185 -14.38 -8.42 11.55
N TYR A 186 -13.59 -7.66 10.83
CA TYR A 186 -13.43 -6.22 11.02
C TYR A 186 -13.63 -5.48 9.69
N GLU A 187 -14.07 -4.23 9.76
CA GLU A 187 -14.20 -3.37 8.59
C GLU A 187 -12.85 -2.71 8.25
N THR A 188 -12.56 -2.56 6.95
CA THR A 188 -11.53 -1.62 6.46
C THR A 188 -12.21 -0.42 5.82
N THR A 189 -11.43 0.60 5.47
CA THR A 189 -11.91 1.81 4.79
C THR A 189 -12.64 1.49 3.49
N LEU A 190 -12.20 0.47 2.73
CA LEU A 190 -12.80 0.08 1.46
C LEU A 190 -13.77 -1.11 1.56
N ASN A 191 -13.43 -2.15 2.34
CA ASN A 191 -14.16 -3.43 2.32
C ASN A 191 -14.96 -3.64 3.61
N PRO A 192 -16.23 -4.13 3.53
CA PRO A 192 -16.91 -4.64 4.72
C PRO A 192 -16.15 -5.84 5.30
N ALA A 193 -16.51 -6.23 6.53
CA ALA A 193 -15.98 -7.45 7.13
C ALA A 193 -16.19 -8.64 6.18
N ASN A 194 -15.08 -9.24 5.71
CA ASN A 194 -15.12 -10.37 4.79
C ASN A 194 -15.20 -11.68 5.57
N THR A 195 -16.40 -12.18 5.82
CA THR A 195 -16.60 -13.48 6.49
C THR A 195 -16.43 -14.68 5.57
N HIS A 196 -16.25 -14.48 4.26
CA HIS A 196 -16.21 -15.53 3.24
C HIS A 196 -14.80 -15.84 2.69
N GLY A 197 -13.74 -15.35 3.34
CA GLY A 197 -12.38 -15.68 2.95
C GLY A 197 -12.03 -17.16 3.16
N HIS A 198 -10.83 -17.56 2.72
CA HIS A 198 -10.35 -18.94 2.90
C HIS A 198 -9.71 -19.12 4.28
N ALA A 199 -10.32 -19.95 5.13
CA ALA A 199 -9.69 -20.35 6.38
C ALA A 199 -8.42 -21.16 6.08
N PHE A 200 -7.30 -20.75 6.67
CA PHE A 200 -6.02 -21.42 6.42
C PHE A 200 -5.96 -22.80 7.10
N TYR A 201 -6.46 -22.93 8.33
CA TYR A 201 -6.38 -24.20 9.07
C TYR A 201 -7.41 -25.20 8.54
N THR A 202 -6.92 -26.23 7.86
CA THR A 202 -7.70 -27.42 7.50
C THR A 202 -7.25 -28.62 8.35
N LYS A 203 -8.07 -29.67 8.43
CA LYS A 203 -7.73 -30.91 9.16
C LYS A 203 -6.43 -31.52 8.63
N GLU A 204 -6.19 -31.39 7.33
CA GLU A 204 -4.99 -31.88 6.66
C GLU A 204 -3.74 -31.09 7.10
N ILE A 205 -3.82 -29.76 7.12
CA ILE A 205 -2.73 -28.90 7.60
C ILE A 205 -2.44 -29.18 9.07
N GLU A 206 -3.47 -29.31 9.92
CA GLU A 206 -3.30 -29.65 11.33
C GLU A 206 -2.63 -31.01 11.54
N SER A 207 -3.03 -32.03 10.76
CA SER A 207 -2.42 -33.36 10.78
C SER A 207 -0.94 -33.32 10.37
N LEU A 208 -0.62 -32.59 9.29
CA LEU A 208 0.76 -32.44 8.82
C LEU A 208 1.65 -31.72 9.85
N LEU A 209 1.15 -30.65 10.48
CA LEU A 209 1.86 -29.94 11.54
C LEU A 209 2.10 -30.84 12.76
N LYS A 210 1.10 -31.64 13.16
CA LYS A 210 1.23 -32.59 14.27
C LYS A 210 2.30 -33.65 13.98
N ASN A 211 2.36 -34.15 12.74
CA ASN A 211 3.31 -35.19 12.32
C ASN A 211 4.74 -34.67 12.09
N ALA A 212 4.89 -33.41 11.68
CA ALA A 212 6.19 -32.78 11.48
C ALA A 212 6.90 -32.39 12.80
N HIS A 213 6.22 -32.56 13.94
CA HIS A 213 6.72 -32.30 15.29
C HIS A 213 7.34 -30.89 15.44
N ILE A 214 8.55 -30.80 16.02
CA ILE A 214 9.24 -29.54 16.33
C ILE A 214 9.87 -28.86 15.11
N HIS A 215 9.80 -29.50 13.93
CA HIS A 215 10.48 -29.01 12.74
C HIS A 215 9.64 -28.03 11.93
N LEU A 216 8.32 -27.96 12.13
CA LEU A 216 7.42 -27.21 11.26
C LEU A 216 6.26 -26.62 12.06
N HIS A 217 6.12 -25.30 12.02
CA HIS A 217 5.10 -24.58 12.79
C HIS A 217 4.48 -23.43 12.00
N MET A 218 3.20 -23.15 12.27
CA MET A 218 2.59 -21.88 11.89
C MET A 218 2.68 -20.91 13.06
N LEU A 219 3.10 -19.68 12.79
CA LEU A 219 3.26 -18.63 13.79
C LEU A 219 2.19 -17.53 13.63
N PRO A 220 1.72 -16.91 14.73
CA PRO A 220 2.07 -17.23 16.11
C PRO A 220 1.49 -18.58 16.57
N LEU A 221 2.18 -19.25 17.50
CA LEU A 221 1.75 -20.48 18.18
C LEU A 221 0.60 -20.17 19.14
N ASN A 222 0.71 -19.08 19.90
CA ASN A 222 -0.37 -18.59 20.71
C ASN A 222 -1.49 -18.04 19.81
N LYS A 223 -2.71 -18.56 19.98
CA LYS A 223 -3.91 -18.11 19.26
C LYS A 223 -4.92 -17.40 20.17
N ASN A 224 -4.56 -17.06 21.40
CA ASN A 224 -5.45 -16.42 22.37
C ASN A 224 -5.64 -14.93 22.09
N TYR A 225 -6.25 -14.61 20.94
CA TYR A 225 -6.65 -13.25 20.55
C TYR A 225 -8.15 -13.17 20.35
N SER A 226 -8.68 -11.99 20.10
CA SER A 226 -10.06 -11.80 19.66
C SER A 226 -10.33 -12.63 18.40
N PRO A 227 -11.57 -13.08 18.19
CA PRO A 227 -11.95 -13.81 16.99
C PRO A 227 -11.59 -13.05 15.69
N ALA A 228 -11.63 -11.71 15.72
CA ALA A 228 -11.26 -10.86 14.59
C ALA A 228 -9.79 -11.05 14.18
N VAL A 229 -8.88 -11.13 15.15
CA VAL A 229 -7.45 -11.35 14.91
C VAL A 229 -7.14 -12.83 14.64
N GLN A 230 -7.77 -13.77 15.36
CA GLN A 230 -7.57 -15.21 15.15
C GLN A 230 -7.82 -15.64 13.69
N ASN A 231 -8.85 -15.09 13.06
CA ASN A 231 -9.21 -15.41 11.67
C ASN A 231 -8.20 -14.90 10.64
N THR A 232 -7.30 -14.01 11.04
CA THR A 232 -6.21 -13.54 10.18
C THR A 232 -4.94 -14.37 10.29
N LEU A 233 -4.84 -15.20 11.33
CA LEU A 233 -3.70 -16.08 11.55
C LEU A 233 -3.71 -17.24 10.56
N PRO A 234 -2.54 -17.80 10.23
CA PRO A 234 -1.20 -17.52 10.76
C PRO A 234 -0.41 -16.47 9.98
N TYR A 235 0.46 -15.71 10.62
CA TYR A 235 1.29 -14.69 9.95
C TYR A 235 2.55 -15.24 9.30
N GLY A 236 3.02 -16.43 9.68
CA GLY A 236 4.17 -17.03 9.02
C GLY A 236 4.28 -18.54 9.21
N LEU A 237 5.14 -19.14 8.39
CA LEU A 237 5.50 -20.54 8.42
C LEU A 237 6.97 -20.67 8.87
N TYR A 238 7.21 -21.36 9.97
CA TYR A 238 8.53 -21.69 10.46
C TYR A 238 8.89 -23.13 10.09
N TRP A 239 10.14 -23.35 9.67
CA TRP A 239 10.69 -24.67 9.40
C TRP A 239 12.14 -24.77 9.87
N PHE A 240 12.52 -25.85 10.57
CA PHE A 240 13.90 -26.16 10.90
C PHE A 240 14.42 -27.30 10.03
N ASN A 241 15.47 -27.02 9.24
CA ASN A 241 16.16 -28.04 8.46
C ASN A 241 17.36 -28.60 9.26
N PRO A 242 17.29 -29.87 9.73
CA PRO A 242 18.37 -30.47 10.51
C PRO A 242 19.64 -30.74 9.70
N HIS A 243 19.57 -30.85 8.37
CA HIS A 243 20.73 -31.18 7.52
C HIS A 243 21.72 -30.04 7.40
N ILE A 244 21.21 -28.83 7.20
CA ILE A 244 22.01 -27.60 7.13
C ILE A 244 21.99 -26.84 8.47
N ASN A 245 21.22 -27.34 9.43
CA ASN A 245 21.03 -26.78 10.76
C ASN A 245 20.58 -25.31 10.71
N ASN A 246 19.58 -25.00 9.88
CA ASN A 246 19.07 -23.64 9.70
C ASN A 246 17.57 -23.55 9.94
N HIS A 247 17.14 -22.36 10.31
CA HIS A 247 15.75 -22.01 10.54
C HIS A 247 15.25 -21.17 9.36
N LEU A 248 14.19 -21.63 8.71
CA LEU A 248 13.48 -20.90 7.66
C LEU A 248 12.21 -20.31 8.25
N PHE A 249 11.93 -19.06 7.87
CA PHE A 249 10.68 -18.39 8.15
C PHE A 249 10.12 -17.84 6.84
N ILE A 250 8.88 -18.19 6.49
CA ILE A 250 8.18 -17.66 5.32
C ILE A 250 7.03 -16.79 5.79
N SER A 251 6.90 -15.60 5.24
CA SER A 251 5.78 -14.70 5.49
C SER A 251 5.44 -13.87 4.24
N TYR A 252 4.54 -12.92 4.39
CA TYR A 252 4.10 -12.01 3.34
C TYR A 252 4.54 -10.58 3.61
N THR A 253 4.84 -9.81 2.58
CA THR A 253 5.11 -8.37 2.74
C THR A 253 3.89 -7.62 3.28
N THR A 254 2.67 -8.14 3.13
CA THR A 254 1.45 -7.58 3.74
C THR A 254 1.53 -7.48 5.25
N ILE A 255 2.23 -8.37 5.95
CA ILE A 255 2.34 -8.23 7.42
C ILE A 255 3.14 -6.99 7.82
N LEU A 256 3.99 -6.47 6.91
CA LEU A 256 4.70 -5.22 7.12
C LEU A 256 3.73 -4.03 7.13
N SER A 257 2.63 -4.11 6.36
CA SER A 257 1.61 -3.05 6.27
C SER A 257 0.77 -2.88 7.54
N LEU A 258 0.67 -3.91 8.39
CA LEU A 258 0.04 -3.79 9.71
C LEU A 258 0.83 -2.89 10.66
N SER A 259 2.12 -2.83 10.40
CA SER A 259 3.12 -2.10 11.15
C SER A 259 3.81 -1.10 10.23
N SER A 260 3.10 -0.45 9.30
CA SER A 260 3.74 0.57 8.47
C SER A 260 2.81 1.65 7.93
N ILE A 261 3.45 2.67 7.36
CA ILE A 261 2.79 3.83 6.75
C ILE A 261 2.22 3.51 5.36
N SER A 262 2.65 2.42 4.74
CA SER A 262 2.03 1.90 3.52
C SER A 262 0.89 0.94 3.91
N GLU A 263 -0.06 1.44 4.72
CA GLU A 263 -1.22 0.66 5.16
C GLU A 263 -1.87 -0.03 3.95
N ASN A 264 -2.08 -1.33 4.06
CA ASN A 264 -2.87 -2.04 3.09
C ASN A 264 -4.34 -1.80 3.43
N PHE A 265 -4.99 -0.84 2.76
CA PHE A 265 -6.39 -0.48 2.98
C PHE A 265 -7.37 -1.65 2.75
N HIS A 266 -6.96 -2.73 2.09
CA HIS A 266 -7.78 -3.94 2.01
C HIS A 266 -7.73 -4.77 3.28
N PHE A 267 -6.69 -4.66 4.11
CA PHE A 267 -6.45 -5.54 5.26
C PHE A 267 -6.21 -4.81 6.59
N CYS A 268 -5.98 -3.49 6.61
CA CYS A 268 -5.85 -2.68 7.82
C CYS A 268 -7.23 -2.30 8.39
N PRO A 269 -7.61 -2.79 9.59
CA PRO A 269 -8.89 -2.45 10.23
C PRO A 269 -9.09 -0.94 10.40
N ILE A 270 -10.31 -0.44 10.44
CA ILE A 270 -10.56 0.94 10.95
C ILE A 270 -10.45 0.95 12.48
N ASP A 271 -10.78 -0.15 13.15
CA ASP A 271 -10.68 -0.29 14.60
C ASP A 271 -9.23 -0.42 15.06
N TYR A 272 -8.73 0.62 15.73
CA TYR A 272 -7.37 0.69 16.27
C TYR A 272 -7.09 -0.31 17.39
N LEU A 273 -8.09 -0.80 18.14
CA LEU A 273 -7.87 -1.85 19.13
C LEU A 273 -7.54 -3.18 18.45
N ILE A 274 -8.25 -3.50 17.36
CA ILE A 274 -7.94 -4.67 16.54
C ILE A 274 -6.55 -4.53 15.94
N ARG A 275 -6.18 -3.36 15.40
CA ARG A 275 -4.80 -3.11 14.90
C ARG A 275 -3.73 -3.36 15.97
N LYS A 276 -3.92 -2.82 17.18
CA LYS A 276 -3.00 -3.03 18.31
C LYS A 276 -2.86 -4.51 18.65
N GLU A 277 -3.96 -5.23 18.68
CA GLU A 277 -3.95 -6.68 18.93
C GLU A 277 -3.26 -7.46 17.80
N MET A 278 -3.43 -7.06 16.54
CA MET A 278 -2.70 -7.65 15.41
C MET A 278 -1.19 -7.41 15.50
N ASN A 279 -0.77 -6.20 15.89
CA ASN A 279 0.64 -5.88 16.12
C ASN A 279 1.22 -6.63 17.33
N LEU A 280 0.40 -6.87 18.37
CA LEU A 280 0.80 -7.71 19.50
C LEU A 280 0.99 -9.17 19.05
N ALA A 281 0.09 -9.68 18.20
CA ALA A 281 0.23 -11.01 17.62
C ALA A 281 1.48 -11.14 16.72
N LEU A 282 1.85 -10.07 15.98
CA LEU A 282 3.11 -10.03 15.23
C LEU A 282 4.33 -10.05 16.17
N LEU A 283 4.30 -9.27 17.25
CA LEU A 283 5.37 -9.27 18.26
C LEU A 283 5.53 -10.65 18.90
N HIS A 284 4.42 -11.32 19.24
CA HIS A 284 4.43 -12.70 19.75
C HIS A 284 5.05 -13.67 18.74
N MET A 285 4.67 -13.59 17.46
CA MET A 285 5.27 -14.41 16.40
C MET A 285 6.79 -14.24 16.32
N ILE A 286 7.31 -13.01 16.35
CA ILE A 286 8.75 -12.75 16.29
C ILE A 286 9.46 -13.29 17.53
N TRP A 287 8.85 -13.12 18.72
CA TRP A 287 9.39 -13.66 19.94
C TRP A 287 9.44 -15.20 19.92
N GLU A 288 8.37 -15.86 19.48
CA GLU A 288 8.30 -17.32 19.33
C GLU A 288 9.32 -17.83 18.30
N LEU A 289 9.48 -17.15 17.16
CA LEU A 289 10.52 -17.45 16.17
C LEU A 289 11.91 -17.44 16.81
N THR A 290 12.17 -16.45 17.67
CA THR A 290 13.44 -16.31 18.40
C THR A 290 13.65 -17.47 19.37
N GLN A 291 12.62 -17.87 20.10
CA GLN A 291 12.73 -18.98 21.05
C GLN A 291 12.94 -20.30 20.32
N LEU A 292 12.15 -20.57 19.27
CA LEU A 292 12.30 -21.78 18.44
C LEU A 292 13.72 -21.91 17.89
N ALA A 293 14.31 -20.81 17.40
CA ALA A 293 15.69 -20.80 16.91
C ALA A 293 16.73 -21.07 18.01
N LYS A 294 16.47 -20.64 19.26
CA LYS A 294 17.38 -20.89 20.40
C LYS A 294 17.29 -22.32 20.93
N THR A 295 16.09 -22.91 20.94
CA THR A 295 15.83 -24.20 21.58
C THR A 295 16.02 -25.39 20.65
N THR A 296 15.85 -25.19 19.35
CA THR A 296 15.94 -26.26 18.36
C THR A 296 17.40 -26.45 17.96
N THR A 297 18.05 -27.48 18.48
CA THR A 297 19.43 -27.85 18.14
C THR A 297 19.51 -29.28 17.60
N PRO A 298 20.50 -29.62 16.75
CA PRO A 298 20.63 -30.97 16.19
C PRO A 298 20.78 -32.08 17.24
N SER A 299 21.28 -31.74 18.44
CA SER A 299 21.54 -32.68 19.53
C SER A 299 20.33 -32.94 20.43
N ASN A 300 19.30 -32.10 20.37
CA ASN A 300 18.11 -32.26 21.20
C ASN A 300 17.15 -33.28 20.58
N LYS A 301 17.12 -34.50 21.12
CA LYS A 301 16.06 -35.51 20.87
C LYS A 301 14.71 -35.13 21.51
N GLN A 302 14.43 -33.84 21.73
CA GLN A 302 13.19 -33.41 22.36
C GLN A 302 12.01 -33.74 21.43
N THR A 303 11.05 -34.49 21.96
CA THR A 303 9.84 -34.91 21.25
C THR A 303 8.70 -33.89 21.36
N SER A 304 8.85 -32.86 22.19
CA SER A 304 7.82 -31.86 22.48
C SER A 304 8.31 -30.44 22.17
N ILE A 305 7.40 -29.61 21.64
CA ILE A 305 7.61 -28.17 21.47
C ILE A 305 7.94 -27.58 22.84
N PRO A 306 9.01 -26.78 22.99
CA PRO A 306 9.30 -26.12 24.25
C PRO A 306 8.09 -25.28 24.68
N HIS A 307 7.77 -25.28 25.97
CA HIS A 307 6.81 -24.33 26.52
C HIS A 307 7.38 -22.92 26.40
N ILE A 308 6.99 -22.25 25.33
CA ILE A 308 7.41 -20.91 24.96
C ILE A 308 6.55 -19.93 25.80
N ILE A 309 7.05 -19.56 26.99
CA ILE A 309 6.36 -18.67 27.94
C ILE A 309 6.62 -17.21 27.57
N MET A 310 5.61 -16.55 27.00
CA MET A 310 5.67 -15.11 26.73
C MET A 310 5.95 -14.31 28.01
N PRO A 311 6.81 -13.29 27.98
CA PRO A 311 6.92 -12.34 29.08
C PRO A 311 5.56 -11.66 29.30
N GLN A 312 5.09 -11.60 30.54
CA GLN A 312 3.81 -10.96 30.88
C GLN A 312 3.83 -9.45 30.63
N ASP A 313 5.02 -8.84 30.62
CA ASP A 313 5.21 -7.39 30.50
C ASP A 313 5.63 -6.95 29.09
N ILE A 314 5.46 -7.80 28.05
CA ILE A 314 5.84 -7.39 26.69
C ILE A 314 4.84 -6.37 26.16
N THR A 315 5.27 -5.12 26.03
CA THR A 315 4.47 -4.03 25.47
C THR A 315 4.82 -3.77 24.02
N LEU A 316 3.86 -3.24 23.26
CA LEU A 316 4.12 -2.76 21.91
C LEU A 316 5.19 -1.65 21.92
N PRO A 317 5.99 -1.53 20.84
CA PRO A 317 6.91 -0.40 20.69
C PRO A 317 6.15 0.93 20.69
N TRP A 318 6.84 2.01 21.07
CA TRP A 318 6.24 3.35 21.14
C TRP A 318 5.50 3.72 19.86
N SER A 319 6.09 3.50 18.69
CA SER A 319 5.45 3.77 17.39
C SER A 319 4.11 3.05 17.22
N SER A 320 4.00 1.79 17.68
CA SER A 320 2.75 1.02 17.66
C SER A 320 1.81 1.37 18.80
N SER A 321 2.30 1.95 19.91
CA SER A 321 1.44 2.45 20.98
C SER A 321 0.64 3.70 20.56
N ARG A 322 1.16 4.46 19.59
CA ARG A 322 0.51 5.66 19.03
C ARG A 322 -0.66 5.37 18.11
N ILE A 323 -0.91 4.10 17.77
CA ILE A 323 -2.01 3.69 16.90
C ILE A 323 -3.33 4.21 17.48
N GLY A 324 -4.05 5.00 16.67
CA GLY A 324 -5.30 5.64 17.07
C GLY A 324 -5.13 6.81 18.04
N GLU A 325 -3.97 7.45 18.11
CA GLU A 325 -3.81 8.74 18.80
C GLU A 325 -4.60 9.84 18.07
N ASP A 326 -5.23 10.72 18.85
CA ASP A 326 -5.94 11.87 18.31
C ASP A 326 -4.95 12.88 17.71
N LEU A 327 -5.18 13.27 16.46
CA LEU A 327 -4.42 14.29 15.75
C LEU A 327 -4.43 15.62 16.51
N ALA A 328 -5.56 15.97 17.12
CA ALA A 328 -5.75 17.20 17.90
C ALA A 328 -4.79 17.31 19.11
N LEU A 329 -4.33 16.19 19.67
CA LEU A 329 -3.33 16.20 20.75
C LEU A 329 -1.92 16.54 20.24
N THR A 330 -1.70 16.40 18.93
CA THR A 330 -0.40 16.62 18.27
C THR A 330 -0.36 17.91 17.45
N ALA A 331 -1.51 18.47 17.08
CA ALA A 331 -1.62 19.63 16.20
C ALA A 331 -1.59 20.97 17.00
N PRO A 332 -1.03 22.05 16.41
CA PRO A 332 -1.13 23.39 16.99
C PRO A 332 -2.60 23.83 17.16
N GLN A 333 -2.92 24.62 18.19
CA GLN A 333 -4.30 25.08 18.44
C GLN A 333 -4.90 25.95 17.32
N ASP A 334 -4.09 26.44 16.38
CA ASP A 334 -4.52 27.27 15.24
C ASP A 334 -4.74 26.48 13.94
N THR A 335 -4.87 25.15 14.02
CA THR A 335 -5.06 24.31 12.82
C THR A 335 -6.43 24.61 12.19
N PRO A 336 -6.52 24.85 10.86
CA PRO A 336 -7.78 25.21 10.21
C PRO A 336 -8.88 24.18 10.43
N SER A 337 -10.14 24.63 10.36
CA SER A 337 -11.35 23.80 10.49
C SER A 337 -11.27 22.54 9.64
N THR A 338 -11.64 21.39 10.23
CA THR A 338 -11.71 20.08 9.58
C THR A 338 -12.41 20.15 8.23
N ARG A 339 -11.76 19.61 7.20
CA ARG A 339 -12.29 19.67 5.83
C ARG A 339 -13.28 18.55 5.53
N LYS A 340 -14.40 18.92 4.92
CA LYS A 340 -15.45 18.03 4.40
C LYS A 340 -15.44 18.08 2.88
N ILE A 341 -14.87 17.05 2.28
CA ILE A 341 -14.69 16.95 0.82
C ILE A 341 -15.67 15.91 0.26
N ALA A 342 -16.28 16.17 -0.89
CA ALA A 342 -17.06 15.15 -1.59
C ALA A 342 -16.44 14.83 -2.94
N TRP A 343 -16.20 13.55 -3.22
CA TRP A 343 -15.88 13.10 -4.57
C TRP A 343 -17.17 12.94 -5.39
N MET A 344 -17.23 13.58 -6.54
CA MET A 344 -18.44 13.78 -7.33
C MET A 344 -18.24 13.39 -8.79
N GLU A 345 -19.17 12.64 -9.36
CA GLU A 345 -19.35 12.52 -10.81
C GLU A 345 -20.48 13.46 -11.27
N THR A 346 -20.36 14.01 -12.48
CA THR A 346 -21.39 14.89 -13.06
C THR A 346 -22.19 14.23 -14.18
N THR A 347 -22.01 12.92 -14.39
CA THR A 347 -22.70 12.15 -15.43
C THR A 347 -24.22 12.18 -15.27
N ILE A 348 -24.73 12.29 -14.04
CA ILE A 348 -26.16 12.44 -13.78
C ILE A 348 -26.75 13.75 -14.32
N PHE A 349 -25.92 14.76 -14.60
CA PHE A 349 -26.32 16.03 -15.20
C PHE A 349 -26.18 16.03 -16.73
N GLU A 350 -25.56 15.02 -17.33
CA GLU A 350 -25.47 14.91 -18.78
C GLU A 350 -26.86 14.65 -19.40
N PRO A 351 -27.14 15.16 -20.61
CA PRO A 351 -28.34 14.82 -21.34
C PRO A 351 -28.51 13.31 -21.50
N LEU A 352 -29.73 12.82 -21.32
CA LEU A 352 -30.07 11.43 -21.61
C LEU A 352 -29.81 11.13 -23.09
N ASN A 353 -29.34 9.92 -23.39
CA ASN A 353 -29.30 9.44 -24.77
C ASN A 353 -30.74 9.41 -25.30
N GLN A 354 -30.97 9.93 -26.51
CA GLN A 354 -32.28 10.00 -27.15
C GLN A 354 -33.02 8.65 -27.16
N GLU A 355 -32.28 7.55 -27.31
CA GLU A 355 -32.85 6.19 -27.29
C GLU A 355 -33.35 5.72 -25.91
N LYS A 356 -32.90 6.36 -24.83
CA LYS A 356 -33.23 6.03 -23.42
C LYS A 356 -34.06 7.12 -22.74
N GLU A 357 -34.32 8.23 -23.42
CA GLU A 357 -35.10 9.35 -22.89
C GLU A 357 -36.59 9.00 -22.96
N THR A 358 -37.18 8.71 -21.80
CA THR A 358 -38.63 8.68 -21.59
C THR A 358 -38.97 9.83 -20.65
N PRO A 359 -40.23 10.31 -20.64
CA PRO A 359 -40.66 11.32 -19.66
C PRO A 359 -40.35 10.90 -18.21
N GLU A 360 -40.48 9.61 -17.91
CA GLU A 360 -40.19 9.01 -16.61
C GLU A 360 -38.69 9.04 -16.29
N SER A 361 -37.82 8.63 -17.22
CA SER A 361 -36.37 8.63 -16.98
C SER A 361 -35.83 10.05 -16.83
N LYS A 362 -36.40 11.02 -17.55
CA LYS A 362 -36.07 12.44 -17.40
C LYS A 362 -36.52 13.00 -16.06
N ALA A 363 -37.76 12.73 -15.63
CA ALA A 363 -38.27 13.15 -14.33
C ALA A 363 -37.46 12.53 -13.18
N GLN A 364 -37.08 11.25 -13.32
CA GLN A 364 -36.22 10.57 -12.35
C GLN A 364 -34.83 11.21 -12.29
N GLN A 365 -34.20 11.48 -13.44
CA GLN A 365 -32.90 12.14 -13.50
C GLN A 365 -32.96 13.52 -12.85
N GLU A 366 -33.95 14.35 -13.19
CA GLU A 366 -34.14 15.68 -12.62
C GLU A 366 -34.36 15.63 -11.10
N HIS A 367 -35.16 14.67 -10.62
CA HIS A 367 -35.34 14.44 -9.19
C HIS A 367 -34.02 14.11 -8.49
N GLN A 368 -33.23 13.18 -9.05
CA GLN A 368 -31.94 12.80 -8.49
C GLN A 368 -30.92 13.95 -8.52
N GLN A 369 -30.90 14.75 -9.60
CA GLN A 369 -30.08 15.96 -9.70
C GLN A 369 -30.43 16.95 -8.58
N ASN A 370 -31.72 17.25 -8.40
CA ASN A 370 -32.18 18.19 -7.37
C ASN A 370 -31.86 17.69 -5.97
N LEU A 371 -32.06 16.39 -5.71
CA LEU A 371 -31.71 15.78 -4.44
C LEU A 371 -30.21 15.86 -4.14
N LEU A 372 -29.37 15.60 -5.14
CA LEU A 372 -27.93 15.68 -4.98
C LEU A 372 -27.48 17.10 -4.64
N ILE A 373 -28.02 18.10 -5.35
CA ILE A 373 -27.77 19.51 -5.08
C ILE A 373 -28.21 19.87 -3.66
N GLN A 374 -29.42 19.47 -3.25
CA GLN A 374 -29.89 19.69 -1.88
C GLN A 374 -28.96 19.05 -0.84
N SER A 375 -28.52 17.82 -1.10
CA SER A 375 -27.62 17.08 -0.20
C SER A 375 -26.26 17.77 -0.04
N ILE A 376 -25.72 18.36 -1.11
CA ILE A 376 -24.50 19.17 -1.06
C ILE A 376 -24.69 20.40 -0.16
N ILE A 377 -25.81 21.12 -0.34
CA ILE A 377 -26.14 22.31 0.45
C ILE A 377 -26.34 21.94 1.92
N ASP A 378 -27.14 20.90 2.19
CA ASP A 378 -27.47 20.46 3.53
C ASP A 378 -26.23 19.97 4.27
N ALA A 379 -25.36 19.20 3.63
CA ALA A 379 -24.13 18.69 4.24
C ALA A 379 -23.12 19.80 4.60
N GLY A 380 -23.22 21.00 4.00
CA GLY A 380 -22.26 22.08 4.20
C GLY A 380 -20.83 21.63 3.89
N LEU A 381 -20.64 21.02 2.72
CA LEU A 381 -19.35 20.56 2.23
C LEU A 381 -18.44 21.77 1.94
N ASP A 382 -17.18 21.70 2.34
CA ASP A 382 -16.22 22.77 2.08
C ASP A 382 -15.70 22.72 0.64
N THR A 383 -15.60 21.50 0.09
CA THR A 383 -14.96 21.23 -1.19
C THR A 383 -15.66 20.11 -1.94
N LEU A 384 -15.84 20.30 -3.25
CA LEU A 384 -16.29 19.29 -4.20
C LEU A 384 -15.09 18.93 -5.08
N TRP A 385 -14.57 17.72 -4.91
CA TRP A 385 -13.70 17.09 -5.90
C TRP A 385 -14.57 16.51 -6.99
N ILE A 386 -14.65 17.19 -8.12
CA ILE A 386 -15.40 16.70 -9.26
C ILE A 386 -14.45 15.86 -10.12
N SER A 387 -14.79 14.59 -10.37
CA SER A 387 -14.16 13.72 -11.39
C SER A 387 -14.50 14.18 -12.81
N ILE A 388 -14.46 15.49 -13.02
CA ILE A 388 -14.14 16.04 -14.31
C ILE A 388 -12.73 15.55 -14.60
N THR A 389 -12.56 14.70 -15.60
CA THR A 389 -11.25 14.24 -16.03
C THR A 389 -10.93 14.92 -17.37
N PRO A 390 -10.45 16.18 -17.40
CA PRO A 390 -10.27 16.92 -18.65
C PRO A 390 -9.43 16.15 -19.65
N ASN A 391 -8.45 15.40 -19.16
CA ASN A 391 -7.58 14.61 -20.01
C ASN A 391 -8.34 13.64 -20.91
N ILE A 392 -9.47 13.07 -20.50
CA ILE A 392 -10.23 12.14 -21.38
C ILE A 392 -10.90 12.82 -22.57
N TYR A 393 -11.03 14.15 -22.55
CA TYR A 393 -11.65 14.96 -23.60
C TYR A 393 -10.65 15.82 -24.36
N TYR A 394 -9.60 16.34 -23.70
CA TYR A 394 -8.68 17.34 -24.25
C TYR A 394 -7.26 16.82 -24.50
N SER A 395 -6.88 15.64 -23.99
CA SER A 395 -5.58 15.04 -24.30
C SER A 395 -5.40 14.83 -25.81
N PRO A 396 -4.16 14.93 -26.35
CA PRO A 396 -3.86 14.47 -27.69
C PRO A 396 -4.34 13.03 -27.98
N ILE A 397 -4.36 12.16 -26.96
CA ILE A 397 -4.82 10.77 -27.02
C ILE A 397 -6.17 10.55 -26.31
N ALA A 398 -6.94 11.63 -26.10
CA ALA A 398 -8.25 11.58 -25.44
C ALA A 398 -9.21 10.59 -26.10
N ARG A 399 -9.82 9.71 -25.29
CA ARG A 399 -10.79 8.69 -25.75
C ARG A 399 -12.16 9.27 -26.06
N HIS A 400 -12.56 10.35 -25.37
CA HIS A 400 -13.92 10.90 -25.42
C HIS A 400 -14.00 12.28 -26.08
N LYS A 401 -13.07 12.63 -26.99
CA LYS A 401 -13.09 13.91 -27.73
C LYS A 401 -14.47 14.25 -28.33
N HIS A 402 -15.14 13.24 -28.89
CA HIS A 402 -16.47 13.39 -29.52
C HIS A 402 -17.60 13.68 -28.52
N LYS A 403 -17.43 13.34 -27.24
CA LYS A 403 -18.43 13.58 -26.17
C LYS A 403 -18.22 14.88 -25.41
N LYS A 404 -17.25 15.71 -25.83
CA LYS A 404 -16.92 16.97 -25.13
C LYS A 404 -18.14 17.88 -24.93
N HIS A 405 -18.99 18.01 -25.95
CA HIS A 405 -20.18 18.87 -25.88
C HIS A 405 -21.21 18.38 -24.84
N ILE A 406 -21.46 17.07 -24.78
CA ILE A 406 -22.35 16.44 -23.78
C ILE A 406 -21.81 16.71 -22.38
N PHE A 407 -20.51 16.50 -22.19
CA PHE A 407 -19.83 16.74 -20.92
C PHE A 407 -19.95 18.21 -20.48
N LEU A 408 -19.70 19.17 -21.37
CA LEU A 408 -19.82 20.61 -21.07
C LEU A 408 -21.26 21.02 -20.76
N GLN A 409 -22.25 20.45 -21.46
CA GLN A 409 -23.67 20.69 -21.16
C GLN A 409 -24.07 20.14 -19.79
N GLY A 410 -23.59 18.95 -19.43
CA GLY A 410 -23.79 18.39 -18.09
C GLY A 410 -23.17 19.25 -17.00
N LEU A 411 -21.96 19.78 -17.24
CA LEU A 411 -21.33 20.73 -16.32
C LEU A 411 -22.12 22.03 -16.17
N GLY A 412 -22.59 22.62 -17.27
CA GLY A 412 -23.44 23.81 -17.22
C GLY A 412 -24.69 23.59 -16.38
N THR A 413 -25.36 22.46 -16.58
CA THR A 413 -26.55 22.09 -15.79
C THR A 413 -26.23 21.93 -14.30
N PHE A 414 -25.12 21.27 -13.98
CA PHE A 414 -24.67 21.09 -12.60
C PHE A 414 -24.35 22.44 -11.92
N THR A 415 -23.52 23.28 -12.55
CA THR A 415 -23.10 24.56 -11.96
C THR A 415 -24.27 25.53 -11.81
N GLN A 416 -25.19 25.57 -12.77
CA GLN A 416 -26.41 26.37 -12.70
C GLN A 416 -27.28 25.99 -11.50
N LYS A 417 -27.53 24.69 -11.31
CA LYS A 417 -28.34 24.20 -10.19
C LYS A 417 -27.64 24.46 -8.86
N LEU A 418 -26.33 24.25 -8.79
CA LEU A 418 -25.55 24.47 -7.58
C LEU A 418 -25.56 25.95 -7.15
N ILE A 419 -25.28 26.88 -8.06
CA ILE A 419 -25.25 28.32 -7.72
C ILE A 419 -26.64 28.84 -7.34
N SER A 420 -27.69 28.38 -8.03
CA SER A 420 -29.07 28.76 -7.73
C SER A 420 -29.47 28.29 -6.32
N ALA A 421 -29.18 27.04 -5.98
CA ALA A 421 -29.47 26.50 -4.65
C ALA A 421 -28.64 27.20 -3.56
N CYS A 422 -27.36 27.51 -3.80
CA CYS A 422 -26.55 28.29 -2.86
C CYS A 422 -27.18 29.66 -2.58
N ALA A 423 -27.62 30.37 -3.63
CA ALA A 423 -28.27 31.67 -3.50
C ALA A 423 -29.61 31.58 -2.76
N GLU A 424 -30.44 30.60 -3.08
CA GLU A 424 -31.73 30.35 -2.43
C GLU A 424 -31.56 30.09 -0.93
N HIS A 425 -30.62 29.23 -0.56
CA HIS A 425 -30.34 28.88 0.83
C HIS A 425 -29.40 29.85 1.56
N LYS A 426 -28.96 30.93 0.90
CA LYS A 426 -27.99 31.91 1.42
C LYS A 426 -26.69 31.26 1.94
N LYS A 427 -26.22 30.21 1.26
CA LYS A 427 -24.95 29.52 1.56
C LYS A 427 -23.88 29.88 0.53
N THR A 428 -22.62 29.78 0.93
CA THR A 428 -21.50 29.92 0.00
C THR A 428 -21.36 28.68 -0.87
N THR A 429 -21.03 28.87 -2.15
CA THR A 429 -20.68 27.75 -3.03
C THR A 429 -19.44 27.04 -2.48
N PRO A 430 -19.45 25.70 -2.36
CA PRO A 430 -18.25 24.94 -2.02
C PRO A 430 -17.10 25.19 -3.01
N ASN A 431 -15.86 25.03 -2.56
CA ASN A 431 -14.71 25.06 -3.46
C ASN A 431 -14.81 23.93 -4.49
N VAL A 432 -14.61 24.22 -5.78
CA VAL A 432 -14.63 23.19 -6.83
C VAL A 432 -13.20 22.84 -7.25
N LEU A 433 -12.84 21.56 -7.11
CA LEU A 433 -11.58 21.00 -7.62
C LEU A 433 -11.84 20.14 -8.85
N VAL A 434 -10.97 20.28 -9.85
CA VAL A 434 -11.01 19.46 -11.07
C VAL A 434 -10.07 18.25 -10.96
N GLY A 435 -10.58 17.05 -11.20
CA GLY A 435 -9.82 15.80 -11.18
C GLY A 435 -8.95 15.55 -12.43
N PHE A 436 -7.91 14.74 -12.28
CA PHE A 436 -7.12 14.22 -13.40
C PHE A 436 -6.75 12.77 -13.12
N GLU A 437 -7.36 11.86 -13.87
CA GLU A 437 -7.07 10.43 -13.81
C GLU A 437 -5.96 10.10 -14.81
N ILE A 438 -4.71 10.07 -14.35
CA ILE A 438 -3.53 10.12 -15.24
C ILE A 438 -3.39 8.89 -16.16
N ALA A 439 -4.05 7.78 -15.84
CA ALA A 439 -4.01 6.54 -16.62
C ALA A 439 -5.19 6.36 -17.60
N ASN A 440 -6.19 7.23 -17.58
CA ASN A 440 -7.46 6.99 -18.28
C ASN A 440 -7.40 6.91 -19.81
N ASN A 441 -6.41 7.56 -20.41
CA ASN A 441 -6.22 7.53 -21.86
C ASN A 441 -5.19 6.50 -22.32
N ILE A 442 -4.52 5.81 -21.38
CA ILE A 442 -3.47 4.88 -21.72
C ILE A 442 -4.11 3.56 -22.14
N TYR A 443 -4.51 3.40 -23.39
CA TYR A 443 -5.09 2.15 -23.90
C TYR A 443 -4.61 1.96 -25.32
N GLU A 444 -4.59 0.73 -25.82
CA GLU A 444 -4.30 0.48 -27.25
C GLU A 444 -5.21 1.35 -28.14
N PRO A 445 -4.67 2.01 -29.19
CA PRO A 445 -3.29 1.96 -29.69
C PRO A 445 -2.31 2.98 -29.05
N ASN A 446 -2.74 3.72 -28.02
CA ASN A 446 -2.03 4.81 -27.36
C ASN A 446 -1.25 4.36 -26.10
N LEU A 447 -0.69 3.16 -26.10
CA LEU A 447 0.22 2.73 -25.02
C LEU A 447 1.49 3.60 -24.99
N PRO A 448 2.09 3.83 -23.81
CA PRO A 448 3.18 4.77 -23.65
C PRO A 448 4.45 4.28 -24.35
N LEU A 449 5.04 5.14 -25.17
CA LEU A 449 6.30 4.90 -25.86
C LEU A 449 7.19 6.15 -25.71
N PRO A 450 8.28 6.10 -24.92
CA PRO A 450 8.77 4.95 -24.15
C PRO A 450 7.84 4.55 -22.99
N CYS A 451 8.00 3.32 -22.49
CA CYS A 451 7.34 2.81 -21.30
C CYS A 451 8.32 2.75 -20.10
N ALA A 452 7.78 2.60 -18.89
CA ALA A 452 8.60 2.43 -17.70
C ALA A 452 9.40 1.13 -17.74
N VAL A 453 10.60 1.19 -17.17
CA VAL A 453 11.50 0.04 -16.99
C VAL A 453 12.05 0.08 -15.58
N ASP A 454 12.11 -1.09 -14.92
CA ASP A 454 12.69 -1.22 -13.59
C ASP A 454 14.18 -1.61 -13.59
N LEU A 455 14.80 -1.56 -12.40
CA LEU A 455 16.20 -1.90 -12.18
C LEU A 455 16.53 -3.37 -12.48
N TYR A 456 15.51 -4.23 -12.56
CA TYR A 456 15.64 -5.64 -12.94
C TYR A 456 15.51 -5.86 -14.45
N GLY A 457 15.22 -4.81 -15.22
CA GLY A 457 15.04 -4.84 -16.67
C GLY A 457 13.64 -5.29 -17.10
N ASN A 458 12.65 -5.33 -16.20
CA ASN A 458 11.27 -5.58 -16.60
C ASN A 458 10.68 -4.31 -17.23
N SER A 459 9.98 -4.48 -18.36
CA SER A 459 9.25 -3.39 -19.04
C SER A 459 7.76 -3.41 -18.68
N TYR A 460 7.22 -2.23 -18.40
CA TYR A 460 5.82 -2.00 -18.03
C TYR A 460 5.13 -1.30 -19.20
N LYS A 461 4.79 -2.06 -20.24
CA LYS A 461 4.37 -1.53 -21.55
C LYS A 461 3.17 -0.57 -21.50
N ASP A 462 2.39 -0.64 -20.43
CA ASP A 462 1.18 0.14 -20.20
C ASP A 462 1.36 1.21 -19.11
N VAL A 463 2.58 1.41 -18.61
CA VAL A 463 2.93 2.44 -17.61
C VAL A 463 3.94 3.41 -18.24
N PRO A 464 3.70 4.73 -18.21
CA PRO A 464 4.65 5.71 -18.75
C PRO A 464 5.87 5.85 -17.81
N PRO A 465 7.03 6.31 -18.30
CA PRO A 465 8.09 6.76 -17.41
C PRO A 465 7.59 7.89 -16.51
N ALA A 466 7.74 7.73 -15.20
CA ALA A 466 7.20 8.68 -14.21
C ALA A 466 7.74 10.12 -14.41
N LEU A 467 8.95 10.26 -14.95
CA LEU A 467 9.62 11.54 -15.19
C LEU A 467 9.40 12.10 -16.61
N ASP A 468 8.60 11.46 -17.46
CA ASP A 468 8.33 11.95 -18.81
C ASP A 468 7.50 13.25 -18.80
N ARG A 469 8.17 14.38 -19.02
CA ARG A 469 7.52 15.70 -19.07
C ARG A 469 6.49 15.80 -20.19
N MET A 470 6.61 15.04 -21.27
CA MET A 470 5.63 15.04 -22.36
C MET A 470 4.34 14.34 -21.92
N PHE A 471 4.43 13.24 -21.17
CA PHE A 471 3.28 12.60 -20.55
C PHE A 471 2.51 13.60 -19.65
N TRP A 472 3.19 14.23 -18.68
CA TRP A 472 2.55 15.22 -17.78
C TRP A 472 2.02 16.45 -18.53
N LYS A 473 2.68 16.84 -19.63
CA LYS A 473 2.19 17.91 -20.49
C LYS A 473 0.88 17.50 -21.19
N ASN A 474 0.83 16.31 -21.75
CA ASN A 474 -0.28 15.85 -22.58
C ASN A 474 -1.49 15.40 -21.77
N GLU A 475 -1.27 14.80 -20.60
CA GLU A 475 -2.34 14.28 -19.75
C GLU A 475 -2.77 15.27 -18.65
N VAL A 476 -1.98 16.29 -18.32
CA VAL A 476 -2.36 17.24 -17.25
C VAL A 476 -2.33 18.68 -17.71
N LYS A 477 -1.15 19.19 -18.12
CA LYS A 477 -0.99 20.63 -18.39
C LYS A 477 -1.84 21.12 -19.56
N THR A 478 -1.77 20.46 -20.72
CA THR A 478 -2.53 20.85 -21.92
C THR A 478 -4.04 20.71 -21.71
N PRO A 479 -4.55 19.57 -21.18
CA PRO A 479 -5.97 19.44 -20.89
C PRO A 479 -6.50 20.49 -19.90
N LEU A 480 -5.73 20.85 -18.87
CA LEU A 480 -6.14 21.90 -17.92
C LEU A 480 -6.36 23.24 -18.61
N VAL A 481 -5.43 23.67 -19.47
CA VAL A 481 -5.55 24.98 -20.16
C VAL A 481 -6.77 25.01 -21.07
N GLN A 482 -7.02 23.93 -21.81
CA GLN A 482 -8.18 23.88 -22.71
C GLN A 482 -9.48 23.82 -21.92
N PHE A 483 -9.51 23.05 -20.83
CA PHE A 483 -10.66 23.01 -19.94
C PHE A 483 -10.95 24.36 -19.28
N LEU A 484 -9.93 25.09 -18.81
CA LEU A 484 -10.11 26.42 -18.23
C LEU A 484 -10.69 27.43 -19.22
N LYS A 485 -10.39 27.31 -20.53
CA LYS A 485 -11.04 28.13 -21.56
C LYS A 485 -12.52 27.81 -21.66
N ASP A 486 -12.88 26.53 -21.73
CA ASP A 486 -14.28 26.12 -21.79
C ASP A 486 -15.02 26.45 -20.47
N TRP A 487 -14.37 26.33 -19.31
CA TRP A 487 -14.90 26.71 -18.00
C TRP A 487 -15.08 28.23 -17.85
N SER A 488 -14.29 29.05 -18.55
CA SER A 488 -14.48 30.51 -18.55
C SER A 488 -15.76 30.97 -19.26
N ASN A 489 -16.47 30.07 -19.95
CA ASN A 489 -17.80 30.36 -20.46
C ASN A 489 -18.82 30.35 -19.31
N ASP A 490 -19.63 31.42 -19.21
CA ASP A 490 -20.69 31.55 -18.21
C ASP A 490 -21.75 30.45 -18.32
N ASP A 491 -22.02 29.93 -19.51
CA ASP A 491 -22.95 28.80 -19.72
C ASP A 491 -22.45 27.49 -19.10
N VAL A 492 -21.14 27.39 -18.83
CA VAL A 492 -20.52 26.19 -18.25
C VAL A 492 -20.26 26.37 -16.76
N SER A 493 -19.70 27.51 -16.34
CA SER A 493 -19.33 27.72 -14.93
C SER A 493 -20.39 28.42 -14.10
N HIS A 494 -21.29 29.19 -14.72
CA HIS A 494 -22.24 30.07 -14.03
C HIS A 494 -21.56 30.91 -12.92
N GLY A 495 -20.36 31.42 -13.20
CA GLY A 495 -19.57 32.25 -12.28
C GLY A 495 -18.82 31.48 -11.17
N ILE A 496 -18.97 30.14 -11.09
CA ILE A 496 -18.23 29.32 -10.12
C ILE A 496 -16.76 29.23 -10.57
N LYS A 497 -15.85 29.73 -9.74
CA LYS A 497 -14.40 29.62 -9.98
C LYS A 497 -13.90 28.26 -9.53
N LEU A 498 -12.96 27.68 -10.30
CA LEU A 498 -12.19 26.54 -9.82
C LEU A 498 -11.26 26.99 -8.70
N ALA A 499 -11.23 26.22 -7.61
CA ALA A 499 -10.36 26.44 -6.47
C ALA A 499 -9.04 25.66 -6.58
N GLY A 500 -8.97 24.63 -7.44
CA GLY A 500 -7.78 23.80 -7.52
C GLY A 500 -7.91 22.55 -8.36
N VAL A 501 -6.96 21.63 -8.18
CA VAL A 501 -6.82 20.39 -8.94
C VAL A 501 -6.64 19.19 -8.02
N VAL A 502 -7.14 18.03 -8.44
CA VAL A 502 -6.85 16.73 -7.83
C VAL A 502 -6.14 15.87 -8.87
N LEU A 503 -4.94 15.40 -8.56
CA LEU A 503 -4.23 14.42 -9.37
C LEU A 503 -4.54 13.03 -8.81
N ASP A 504 -5.38 12.28 -9.51
CA ASP A 504 -5.51 10.85 -9.26
C ASP A 504 -4.29 10.15 -9.88
N LEU A 505 -3.42 9.67 -8.99
CA LEU A 505 -2.15 9.06 -9.34
C LEU A 505 -2.24 7.52 -9.42
N GLU A 506 -3.43 6.95 -9.29
CA GLU A 506 -3.65 5.52 -9.45
C GLU A 506 -3.59 5.12 -10.92
N MET A 507 -2.92 4.00 -11.20
CA MET A 507 -2.79 3.48 -12.55
C MET A 507 -3.94 2.52 -12.86
N TYR A 508 -5.17 3.04 -12.83
CA TYR A 508 -6.36 2.25 -13.09
C TYR A 508 -6.32 1.50 -14.44
N GLY A 509 -6.79 0.25 -14.40
CA GLY A 509 -6.88 -0.60 -15.60
C GLY A 509 -5.53 -1.01 -16.20
N ARG A 510 -4.40 -0.75 -15.51
CA ARG A 510 -3.09 -1.26 -15.92
C ARG A 510 -2.96 -2.72 -15.50
N LYS A 511 -2.32 -3.50 -16.36
CA LYS A 511 -2.07 -4.94 -16.16
C LYS A 511 -0.76 -5.20 -15.45
N THR A 512 0.22 -4.29 -15.55
CA THR A 512 1.58 -4.56 -15.06
C THR A 512 1.91 -3.94 -13.71
N SER A 513 1.34 -2.77 -13.38
CA SER A 513 1.47 -2.10 -12.09
C SER A 513 0.35 -1.10 -11.88
N ASN A 514 -0.15 -0.98 -10.63
CA ASN A 514 -1.18 0.00 -10.24
C ASN A 514 -0.59 1.34 -9.76
N GLU A 515 0.74 1.43 -9.68
CA GLU A 515 1.46 2.60 -9.20
C GLU A 515 2.88 2.67 -9.81
N PHE A 516 3.57 3.80 -9.62
CA PHE A 516 5.01 3.86 -9.85
C PHE A 516 5.74 3.22 -8.67
N THR A 517 6.64 2.26 -8.91
CA THR A 517 7.38 1.59 -7.83
C THR A 517 8.79 2.16 -7.68
N THR A 518 9.42 1.99 -6.50
CA THR A 518 10.81 2.41 -6.30
C THR A 518 11.74 1.80 -7.35
N CYS A 519 11.48 0.56 -7.77
CA CYS A 519 12.32 -0.12 -8.74
C CYS A 519 12.31 0.53 -10.14
N MET A 520 11.30 1.34 -10.48
CA MET A 520 11.17 2.01 -11.77
C MET A 520 12.14 3.20 -11.92
N GLY A 521 12.32 3.65 -13.17
CA GLY A 521 13.16 4.80 -13.52
C GLY A 521 14.33 4.45 -14.44
N PHE A 522 14.51 3.17 -14.78
CA PHE A 522 15.61 2.67 -15.62
C PHE A 522 15.25 2.69 -17.11
N ASP A 523 14.24 3.45 -17.51
CA ASP A 523 13.89 3.69 -18.90
C ASP A 523 14.96 4.58 -19.59
N ARG A 524 14.89 4.71 -20.92
CA ARG A 524 15.90 5.47 -21.68
C ARG A 524 15.88 6.96 -21.34
N LEU A 525 14.70 7.54 -21.17
CA LEU A 525 14.53 8.97 -20.95
C LEU A 525 15.12 9.39 -19.60
N SER A 526 14.73 8.70 -18.52
CA SER A 526 15.20 9.01 -17.17
C SER A 526 16.72 8.82 -17.04
N PHE A 527 17.25 7.72 -17.59
CA PHE A 527 18.69 7.44 -17.53
C PHE A 527 19.54 8.43 -18.36
N THR A 528 19.12 8.78 -19.57
CA THR A 528 19.83 9.79 -20.39
C THR A 528 19.85 11.15 -19.69
N ARG A 529 18.76 11.54 -19.02
CA ARG A 529 18.73 12.80 -18.26
C ARG A 529 19.72 12.78 -17.09
N TYR A 530 19.87 11.66 -16.40
CA TYR A 530 20.90 11.52 -15.36
C TYR A 530 22.31 11.69 -15.93
N LEU A 531 22.64 10.98 -17.01
CA LEU A 531 23.96 11.08 -17.65
C LEU A 531 24.27 12.52 -18.06
N ASN A 532 23.31 13.21 -18.70
CA ASN A 532 23.46 14.61 -19.08
C ASN A 532 23.63 15.53 -17.87
N THR A 533 22.84 15.34 -16.81
CA THR A 533 22.91 16.15 -15.58
C THR A 533 24.27 15.98 -14.88
N ARG A 534 24.86 14.80 -14.96
CA ARG A 534 26.18 14.49 -14.39
C ARG A 534 27.34 14.69 -15.37
N GLN A 535 27.06 15.17 -16.58
CA GLN A 535 28.05 15.38 -17.66
C GLN A 535 28.87 14.11 -17.97
N LEU A 536 28.19 12.96 -17.96
CA LEU A 536 28.80 11.66 -18.22
C LEU A 536 28.60 11.26 -19.68
N THR A 537 29.69 11.03 -20.41
CA THR A 537 29.64 10.62 -21.83
C THR A 537 29.62 9.10 -21.94
N TYR A 538 28.52 8.55 -22.46
CA TYR A 538 28.38 7.12 -22.74
C TYR A 538 27.78 6.87 -24.13
N LYS A 539 28.13 5.72 -24.71
CA LYS A 539 27.36 5.15 -25.81
C LYS A 539 25.95 4.80 -25.29
N PRO A 540 24.92 4.76 -26.15
CA PRO A 540 23.58 4.31 -25.73
C PRO A 540 23.66 2.96 -25.01
N ILE A 541 23.22 2.95 -23.75
CA ILE A 541 23.29 1.75 -22.89
C ILE A 541 21.94 1.02 -22.97
N PRO A 542 21.92 -0.27 -23.37
CA PRO A 542 20.73 -1.10 -23.32
C PRO A 542 20.10 -1.12 -21.93
N ALA A 543 18.77 -1.26 -21.85
CA ALA A 543 18.06 -1.18 -20.57
C ALA A 543 18.59 -2.15 -19.50
N HIS A 544 18.95 -3.38 -19.90
CA HIS A 544 19.46 -4.41 -19.00
C HIS A 544 20.90 -4.17 -18.50
N GLU A 545 21.68 -3.32 -19.18
CA GLU A 545 23.08 -3.01 -18.80
C GLU A 545 23.17 -1.81 -17.87
N LYS A 546 22.14 -0.96 -17.79
CA LYS A 546 22.13 0.26 -16.95
C LYS A 546 22.42 -0.04 -15.48
N SER A 547 21.77 -1.06 -14.92
CA SER A 547 21.98 -1.46 -13.53
C SER A 547 23.39 -1.98 -13.30
N SER A 548 23.95 -2.78 -14.23
CA SER A 548 25.35 -3.22 -14.15
C SER A 548 26.31 -2.03 -14.14
N MET A 549 26.12 -1.07 -15.05
CA MET A 549 26.97 0.12 -15.12
C MET A 549 26.95 0.92 -13.79
N LEU A 550 25.77 1.15 -13.22
CA LEU A 550 25.64 1.86 -11.94
C LEU A 550 26.34 1.09 -10.81
N MET A 551 26.17 -0.24 -10.75
CA MET A 551 26.80 -1.09 -9.75
C MET A 551 28.32 -1.12 -9.86
N GLU A 552 28.86 -1.27 -11.07
CA GLU A 552 30.31 -1.30 -11.33
C GLU A 552 30.97 0.02 -10.93
N GLN A 553 30.27 1.13 -11.13
CA GLN A 553 30.76 2.47 -10.81
C GLN A 553 30.38 2.94 -9.40
N LYS A 554 29.63 2.15 -8.64
CA LYS A 554 29.08 2.51 -7.31
C LYS A 554 28.33 3.85 -7.32
N ARG A 555 27.45 4.02 -8.32
CA ARG A 555 26.67 5.26 -8.55
C ARG A 555 25.17 5.08 -8.33
N THR A 556 24.73 3.93 -7.81
CA THR A 556 23.30 3.63 -7.67
C THR A 556 22.62 4.62 -6.73
N HIS A 557 23.19 4.90 -5.55
CA HIS A 557 22.63 5.91 -4.63
C HIS A 557 22.50 7.28 -5.31
N GLN A 558 23.55 7.73 -6.00
CA GLN A 558 23.55 9.01 -6.72
C GLN A 558 22.50 9.08 -7.83
N TYR A 559 22.11 7.93 -8.38
CA TYR A 559 21.06 7.83 -9.39
C TYR A 559 19.67 7.91 -8.77
N PHE A 560 19.42 7.22 -7.64
CA PHE A 560 18.16 7.35 -6.90
C PHE A 560 17.96 8.77 -6.36
N ASP A 561 19.01 9.41 -5.84
CA ASP A 561 18.98 10.83 -5.45
C ASP A 561 18.57 11.73 -6.63
N PHE A 562 19.08 11.42 -7.83
CA PHE A 562 18.71 12.15 -9.04
C PHE A 562 17.24 11.93 -9.41
N LEU A 563 16.73 10.70 -9.32
CA LEU A 563 15.35 10.38 -9.65
C LEU A 563 14.38 11.12 -8.72
N GLU A 564 14.64 11.12 -7.41
CA GLU A 564 13.86 11.85 -6.41
C GLU A 564 13.89 13.37 -6.66
N GLU A 565 15.07 13.96 -6.84
CA GLU A 565 15.22 15.39 -7.10
C GLU A 565 14.55 15.80 -8.43
N ASP A 566 14.57 14.92 -9.43
CA ASP A 566 13.91 15.21 -10.69
C ASP A 566 12.37 15.10 -10.63
N ALA A 567 11.85 14.21 -9.77
CA ALA A 567 10.44 14.14 -9.43
C ALA A 567 10.01 15.39 -8.63
N LYS A 568 10.87 15.91 -7.75
CA LYS A 568 10.66 17.19 -7.06
C LYS A 568 10.60 18.37 -8.04
N LYS A 569 11.49 18.42 -9.02
CA LYS A 569 11.41 19.43 -10.09
C LYS A 569 10.11 19.34 -10.87
N LEU A 570 9.67 18.13 -11.20
CA LEU A 570 8.37 17.91 -11.84
C LEU A 570 7.22 18.44 -10.98
N GLY A 571 7.20 18.10 -9.69
CA GLY A 571 6.22 18.60 -8.74
C GLY A 571 6.20 20.12 -8.68
N LEU A 572 7.38 20.76 -8.59
CA LEU A 572 7.49 22.23 -8.57
C LEU A 572 7.01 22.87 -9.88
N GLU A 573 7.32 22.25 -11.03
CA GLU A 573 6.82 22.68 -12.33
C GLU A 573 5.28 22.62 -12.38
N LEU A 574 4.68 21.54 -11.85
CA LEU A 574 3.23 21.38 -11.78
C LEU A 574 2.60 22.38 -10.80
N HIS A 575 3.14 22.52 -9.60
CA HIS A 575 2.69 23.51 -8.61
C HIS A 575 2.70 24.93 -9.19
N THR A 576 3.81 25.32 -9.82
CA THR A 576 3.95 26.63 -10.46
C THR A 576 2.94 26.78 -11.60
N PHE A 577 2.78 25.73 -12.41
CA PHE A 577 1.84 25.73 -13.51
C PHE A 577 0.38 25.88 -13.04
N PHE A 578 -0.03 25.15 -12.00
CA PHE A 578 -1.38 25.26 -11.44
C PHE A 578 -1.64 26.64 -10.86
N ASN A 579 -0.73 27.15 -10.02
CA ASN A 579 -0.88 28.47 -9.42
C ASN A 579 -0.89 29.63 -10.42
N LYS A 580 -0.25 29.45 -11.58
CA LYS A 580 -0.31 30.41 -12.69
C LYS A 580 -1.70 30.50 -13.31
N HIS A 581 -2.42 29.38 -13.42
CA HIS A 581 -3.70 29.31 -14.13
C HIS A 581 -4.91 29.34 -13.19
N ILE A 582 -4.74 28.89 -11.95
CA ILE A 582 -5.72 28.93 -10.87
C ILE A 582 -5.03 29.62 -9.69
N PRO A 583 -5.24 30.95 -9.50
CA PRO A 583 -4.64 31.67 -8.40
C PRO A 583 -4.99 31.02 -7.06
N HIS A 584 -4.00 30.79 -6.21
CA HIS A 584 -4.17 30.10 -4.92
C HIS A 584 -4.72 28.67 -5.04
N ALA A 585 -4.40 27.97 -6.14
CA ALA A 585 -4.78 26.59 -6.37
C ALA A 585 -4.57 25.70 -5.13
N ILE A 586 -5.66 25.09 -4.67
CA ILE A 586 -5.59 23.86 -3.88
C ILE A 586 -5.01 22.77 -4.79
N ILE A 587 -3.99 22.07 -4.32
CA ILE A 587 -3.42 20.94 -5.04
C ILE A 587 -3.62 19.72 -4.14
N ALA A 588 -4.31 18.72 -4.68
CA ALA A 588 -4.51 17.44 -4.01
C ALA A 588 -3.94 16.30 -4.86
N CYS A 589 -3.55 15.23 -4.19
CA CYS A 589 -3.26 13.94 -4.81
C CYS A 589 -4.17 12.88 -4.20
N TYR A 590 -4.70 12.02 -5.06
CA TYR A 590 -5.42 10.83 -4.66
C TYR A 590 -4.62 9.57 -5.00
N LEU A 591 -4.52 8.67 -4.02
CA LEU A 591 -3.95 7.32 -4.11
C LEU A 591 -4.62 6.41 -3.08
N PRO A 592 -4.67 5.09 -3.30
CA PRO A 592 -5.20 4.18 -2.29
C PRO A 592 -4.47 4.25 -0.94
N SER A 593 -3.15 4.38 -0.97
CA SER A 593 -2.30 4.54 0.21
C SER A 593 -1.32 5.71 0.05
N ILE A 594 -0.78 6.22 1.15
CA ILE A 594 0.35 7.15 1.14
C ILE A 594 1.60 6.38 0.69
N LEU A 595 2.09 6.71 -0.50
CA LEU A 595 3.28 6.10 -1.09
C LEU A 595 4.50 7.00 -0.87
N ILE A 596 5.61 6.40 -0.46
CA ILE A 596 6.83 7.12 -0.06
C ILE A 596 8.07 6.72 -0.88
N ASN A 597 7.88 6.05 -2.02
CA ASN A 597 8.99 5.78 -2.92
C ASN A 597 9.54 7.08 -3.53
N TRP A 598 10.72 6.99 -4.17
CA TRP A 598 11.45 8.16 -4.69
C TRP A 598 10.58 9.09 -5.55
N PHE A 599 9.64 8.53 -6.33
CA PHE A 599 8.81 9.32 -7.23
C PHE A 599 7.78 10.13 -6.44
N TYR A 600 6.97 9.47 -5.61
CA TYR A 600 5.92 10.14 -4.85
C TYR A 600 6.50 11.09 -3.81
N LYS A 601 7.55 10.68 -3.12
CA LYS A 601 8.31 11.55 -2.19
C LYS A 601 8.78 12.82 -2.88
N GLY A 602 9.51 12.70 -3.99
CA GLY A 602 9.97 13.85 -4.76
C GLY A 602 8.80 14.70 -5.25
N LEU A 603 7.78 14.08 -5.86
CA LEU A 603 6.59 14.77 -6.36
C LEU A 603 5.90 15.59 -5.25
N TYR A 604 5.68 15.01 -4.07
CA TYR A 604 5.06 15.69 -2.93
C TYR A 604 5.90 16.88 -2.44
N MET A 605 7.23 16.76 -2.43
CA MET A 605 8.13 17.85 -2.09
C MET A 605 8.03 19.01 -3.08
N GLY A 606 7.79 18.71 -4.36
CA GLY A 606 7.59 19.74 -5.38
C GLY A 606 6.19 20.36 -5.36
N LEU A 607 5.16 19.58 -4.99
CA LEU A 607 3.78 20.04 -4.96
C LEU A 607 3.40 20.79 -3.67
N SER A 608 4.09 20.55 -2.56
CA SER A 608 3.79 21.18 -1.27
C SER A 608 4.65 22.43 -1.02
N THR A 609 4.09 23.38 -0.26
CA THR A 609 4.86 24.46 0.38
C THR A 609 4.31 24.70 1.78
N PRO A 610 5.07 25.28 2.72
CA PRO A 610 4.54 25.58 4.07
C PRO A 610 3.27 26.44 4.08
N LYS A 611 3.08 27.31 3.08
CA LYS A 611 1.88 28.18 2.96
C LYS A 611 0.74 27.54 2.19
N LYS A 612 1.02 26.48 1.43
CA LYS A 612 0.07 25.74 0.59
C LYS A 612 0.39 24.25 0.75
N PRO A 613 -0.04 23.65 1.87
CA PRO A 613 0.15 22.23 2.09
C PRO A 613 -0.47 21.42 0.94
N LEU A 614 0.18 20.33 0.58
CA LEU A 614 -0.39 19.35 -0.34
C LEU A 614 -1.52 18.62 0.37
N GLN A 615 -2.67 18.49 -0.28
CA GLN A 615 -3.75 17.65 0.23
C GLN A 615 -3.56 16.21 -0.25
N LEU A 616 -3.60 15.24 0.67
CA LEU A 616 -3.58 13.82 0.33
C LEU A 616 -4.95 13.21 0.63
N TYR A 617 -5.58 12.63 -0.38
CA TYR A 617 -6.84 11.91 -0.26
C TYR A 617 -6.54 10.41 -0.42
N THR A 618 -6.60 9.66 0.67
CA THR A 618 -6.27 8.22 0.62
C THR A 618 -7.22 7.38 1.46
N PHE A 619 -7.07 6.05 1.38
CA PHE A 619 -7.78 5.07 2.19
C PHE A 619 -7.03 4.72 3.49
N ASN A 620 -5.91 5.38 3.79
CA ASN A 620 -5.23 5.20 5.08
C ASN A 620 -6.19 5.60 6.19
N ALA A 621 -6.37 4.70 7.15
CA ALA A 621 -7.23 4.95 8.29
C ALA A 621 -6.47 5.60 9.46
N GLU A 622 -5.17 5.86 9.32
CA GLU A 622 -4.41 6.61 10.31
C GLU A 622 -3.36 7.50 9.63
N PHE A 623 -3.33 8.79 9.97
CA PHE A 623 -2.33 9.72 9.47
C PHE A 623 -1.22 10.02 10.48
N VAL A 624 -1.50 9.91 11.78
CA VAL A 624 -0.56 10.25 12.85
C VAL A 624 0.74 9.45 12.75
N SER A 625 0.63 8.17 12.39
CA SER A 625 1.78 7.29 12.14
C SER A 625 2.71 7.75 11.01
N HIS A 626 2.29 8.70 10.17
CA HIS A 626 3.04 9.21 9.02
C HIS A 626 3.69 10.58 9.28
N GLN A 627 3.28 11.28 10.33
CA GLN A 627 3.75 12.64 10.65
C GLN A 627 5.26 12.73 10.75
N GLU A 628 5.89 11.79 11.47
CA GLU A 628 7.35 11.77 11.64
C GLU A 628 8.08 11.78 10.28
N TRP A 629 7.57 11.01 9.32
CA TRP A 629 8.15 10.97 7.98
C TRP A 629 7.94 12.28 7.22
N PHE A 630 6.74 12.87 7.28
CA PHE A 630 6.49 14.16 6.64
C PHE A 630 7.35 15.29 7.24
N ASP A 631 7.48 15.33 8.56
CA ASP A 631 8.27 16.32 9.28
C ASP A 631 9.76 16.22 8.91
N GLN A 632 10.32 15.01 8.88
CA GLN A 632 11.73 14.78 8.50
C GLN A 632 12.03 15.23 7.06
N HIS A 633 11.03 15.25 6.19
CA HIS A 633 11.16 15.65 4.80
C HIS A 633 10.68 17.09 4.52
N ASN A 634 10.32 17.84 5.57
CA ASN A 634 9.77 19.20 5.48
C ASN A 634 8.56 19.28 4.53
N LEU A 635 7.70 18.26 4.58
CA LEU A 635 6.51 18.15 3.75
C LEU A 635 5.30 18.71 4.50
N ALA A 636 4.78 19.85 4.05
CA ALA A 636 3.52 20.37 4.54
C ALA A 636 2.36 19.59 3.87
N VAL A 637 1.71 18.71 4.63
CA VAL A 637 0.65 17.83 4.14
C VAL A 637 -0.58 17.91 5.03
N GLU A 638 -1.74 18.03 4.40
CA GLU A 638 -3.03 17.81 5.05
C GLU A 638 -3.67 16.55 4.46
N HIS A 639 -4.09 15.64 5.32
CA HIS A 639 -4.61 14.35 4.90
C HIS A 639 -6.09 14.25 5.21
N ALA A 640 -6.87 13.86 4.20
CA ALA A 640 -8.25 13.49 4.36
C ALA A 640 -8.40 11.99 4.13
N SER A 641 -8.95 11.28 5.12
CA SER A 641 -9.29 9.87 4.96
C SER A 641 -10.67 9.71 4.32
N VAL A 642 -10.83 8.60 3.63
CA VAL A 642 -12.08 8.26 2.95
C VAL A 642 -13.15 7.78 3.92
N LEU A 643 -14.39 8.14 3.62
CA LEU A 643 -15.56 7.41 4.07
C LEU A 643 -16.35 6.91 2.86
N MET A 644 -16.31 5.60 2.65
CA MET A 644 -17.16 4.94 1.67
C MET A 644 -18.61 5.01 2.15
N LEU A 645 -19.52 5.48 1.29
CA LEU A 645 -20.94 5.65 1.67
C LEU A 645 -21.60 4.34 2.09
N SER A 646 -21.13 3.20 1.59
CA SER A 646 -21.61 1.87 1.99
C SER A 646 -21.34 1.52 3.46
N LYS A 647 -20.48 2.30 4.14
CA LYS A 647 -20.21 2.17 5.57
C LYS A 647 -21.28 2.81 6.44
N ILE A 648 -22.19 3.57 5.84
CA ILE A 648 -23.31 4.21 6.51
C ILE A 648 -24.58 3.41 6.21
N LYS A 649 -24.92 2.52 7.15
CA LYS A 649 -26.10 1.64 7.07
C LYS A 649 -27.24 2.20 7.91
N ASP A 650 -26.91 2.83 9.03
CA ASP A 650 -27.85 3.45 9.96
C ASP A 650 -27.27 4.72 10.62
N GLN A 651 -28.03 5.32 11.53
CA GLN A 651 -27.63 6.53 12.24
C GLN A 651 -26.46 6.32 13.21
N GLN A 652 -26.23 5.10 13.71
CA GLN A 652 -25.10 4.82 14.61
C GLN A 652 -23.78 4.91 13.85
N ASP A 653 -23.78 4.51 12.58
CA ASP A 653 -22.60 4.63 11.71
C ASP A 653 -22.17 6.08 11.46
N PHE A 654 -23.01 7.09 11.73
CA PHE A 654 -22.63 8.50 11.61
C PHE A 654 -21.43 8.83 12.52
N GLY A 655 -21.30 8.15 13.67
CA GLY A 655 -20.16 8.27 14.58
C GLY A 655 -18.81 8.02 13.90
N LYS A 656 -18.76 7.28 12.78
CA LYS A 656 -17.54 7.03 11.99
C LYS A 656 -16.93 8.32 11.45
N ILE A 657 -17.73 9.36 11.15
CA ILE A 657 -17.20 10.65 10.67
C ILE A 657 -16.37 11.31 11.77
N ASN A 658 -16.90 11.38 13.00
CA ASN A 658 -16.17 11.93 14.14
C ASN A 658 -14.91 11.11 14.45
N HIS A 659 -15.00 9.78 14.35
CA HIS A 659 -13.85 8.92 14.51
C HIS A 659 -12.75 9.25 13.49
N ILE A 660 -13.07 9.34 12.20
CA ILE A 660 -12.11 9.73 11.16
C ILE A 660 -11.51 11.11 11.46
N LEU A 661 -12.34 12.12 11.75
CA LEU A 661 -11.85 13.49 11.97
C LEU A 661 -10.98 13.65 13.21
N LYS A 662 -11.02 12.72 14.18
CA LYS A 662 -10.08 12.71 15.30
C LYS A 662 -8.64 12.39 14.88
N HIS A 663 -8.45 11.66 13.77
CA HIS A 663 -7.15 11.13 13.38
C HIS A 663 -6.63 11.70 12.05
N HIS A 664 -7.40 12.59 11.42
CA HIS A 664 -7.14 13.14 10.09
C HIS A 664 -7.48 14.63 10.02
N HIS A 665 -6.86 15.37 9.09
CA HIS A 665 -7.12 16.80 8.87
C HIS A 665 -8.48 17.05 8.17
N GLY A 666 -9.05 16.01 7.59
CA GLY A 666 -10.36 16.06 6.96
C GLY A 666 -10.91 14.67 6.66
N ILE A 667 -12.09 14.68 6.07
CA ILE A 667 -12.79 13.51 5.57
C ILE A 667 -13.19 13.77 4.13
N TRP A 668 -13.09 12.75 3.29
CA TRP A 668 -13.69 12.81 1.96
C TRP A 668 -14.70 11.70 1.74
N PHE A 669 -15.87 12.06 1.22
CA PHE A 669 -16.97 11.14 0.96
C PHE A 669 -16.85 10.59 -0.47
N ASN A 670 -16.63 9.28 -0.58
CA ASN A 670 -16.42 8.63 -1.87
C ASN A 670 -17.70 8.57 -2.69
N ARG A 671 -17.66 9.08 -3.93
CA ARG A 671 -18.80 9.07 -4.87
C ARG A 671 -20.09 9.62 -4.26
N PHE A 672 -20.01 10.77 -3.58
CA PHE A 672 -21.16 11.47 -2.99
C PHE A 672 -22.26 11.76 -4.01
N SER A 673 -21.92 11.87 -5.30
CA SER A 673 -22.87 11.95 -6.42
C SER A 673 -23.83 10.77 -6.54
N ARG A 674 -23.52 9.62 -5.91
CA ARG A 674 -24.36 8.42 -5.89
C ARG A 674 -25.30 8.33 -4.70
N LEU A 675 -25.25 9.29 -3.77
CA LEU A 675 -26.26 9.40 -2.72
C LEU A 675 -27.71 9.29 -3.24
N PRO A 676 -28.13 9.99 -4.32
CA PRO A 676 -29.50 9.91 -4.84
C PRO A 676 -29.84 8.59 -5.57
N GLU A 677 -28.88 7.69 -5.76
CA GLU A 677 -29.11 6.46 -6.51
C GLU A 677 -29.80 5.40 -5.64
N ALA A 678 -30.63 4.56 -6.29
CA ALA A 678 -31.26 3.45 -5.61
C ALA A 678 -30.22 2.39 -5.17
N LYS A 679 -30.54 1.63 -4.13
CA LYS A 679 -29.72 0.48 -3.70
C LYS A 679 -29.65 -0.56 -4.81
N ILE A 680 -28.46 -1.13 -5.01
CA ILE A 680 -28.22 -2.23 -5.95
C ILE A 680 -27.40 -3.32 -5.27
N ASN A 681 -27.44 -4.53 -5.84
CA ASN A 681 -26.77 -5.72 -5.30
C ASN A 681 -25.54 -6.13 -6.13
N ASP A 682 -24.88 -5.19 -6.82
CA ASP A 682 -23.67 -5.47 -7.60
C ASP A 682 -22.40 -4.88 -6.95
N TRP A 683 -21.27 -4.98 -7.65
CA TRP A 683 -19.98 -4.49 -7.16
C TRP A 683 -19.95 -2.98 -6.87
N GLY A 684 -20.80 -2.18 -7.53
CA GLY A 684 -20.94 -0.75 -7.33
C GLY A 684 -21.66 -0.38 -6.03
N ALA A 685 -22.23 -1.37 -5.32
CA ALA A 685 -22.90 -1.15 -4.04
C ALA A 685 -21.96 -0.56 -2.97
N ILE A 686 -20.65 -0.81 -3.04
CA ILE A 686 -19.67 -0.24 -2.09
C ILE A 686 -19.58 1.29 -2.18
N GLU A 687 -19.96 1.87 -3.33
CA GLU A 687 -19.91 3.30 -3.61
C GLU A 687 -21.25 4.01 -3.34
N ARG A 688 -22.27 3.29 -2.85
CA ARG A 688 -23.61 3.82 -2.57
C ARG A 688 -23.92 3.78 -1.07
N PRO A 689 -24.73 4.71 -0.55
CA PRO A 689 -25.25 4.60 0.79
C PRO A 689 -26.08 3.31 0.94
N LEU A 690 -25.89 2.60 2.05
CA LEU A 690 -26.80 1.52 2.46
C LEU A 690 -27.94 2.05 3.35
N LEU A 691 -27.92 3.35 3.62
CA LEU A 691 -28.91 4.09 4.38
C LEU A 691 -30.25 4.17 3.64
N ASP A 692 -31.37 4.12 4.36
CA ASP A 692 -32.67 4.41 3.75
C ASP A 692 -32.83 5.90 3.46
N TYR A 693 -33.53 6.22 2.37
CA TYR A 693 -33.69 7.58 1.88
C TYR A 693 -34.22 8.57 2.95
N ALA A 694 -35.09 8.09 3.85
CA ALA A 694 -35.64 8.88 4.95
C ALA A 694 -34.56 9.44 5.90
N TYR A 695 -33.36 8.85 5.94
CA TYR A 695 -32.25 9.28 6.79
C TYR A 695 -31.20 10.12 6.05
N TYR A 696 -31.32 10.33 4.73
CA TYR A 696 -30.32 11.10 3.98
C TYR A 696 -30.19 12.53 4.51
N GLN A 697 -31.31 13.18 4.79
CA GLN A 697 -31.30 14.53 5.36
C GLN A 697 -30.67 14.55 6.75
N LEU A 698 -30.92 13.53 7.58
CA LEU A 698 -30.27 13.38 8.88
C LEU A 698 -28.76 13.20 8.73
N PHE A 699 -28.31 12.42 7.75
CA PHE A 699 -26.90 12.23 7.44
C PHE A 699 -26.23 13.53 6.99
N CYS A 700 -26.84 14.25 6.05
CA CYS A 700 -26.33 15.55 5.60
C CYS A 700 -26.30 16.57 6.75
N ASN A 701 -27.37 16.69 7.53
CA ASN A 701 -27.40 17.58 8.70
C ASN A 701 -26.32 17.21 9.73
N TYR A 702 -26.05 15.92 9.91
CA TYR A 702 -24.98 15.46 10.78
C TYR A 702 -23.61 15.89 10.25
N ILE A 703 -23.32 15.74 8.96
CA ILE A 703 -22.08 16.25 8.33
C ILE A 703 -21.96 17.77 8.51
N HIS A 704 -23.07 18.50 8.40
CA HIS A 704 -23.08 19.95 8.57
C HIS A 704 -22.63 20.38 9.96
N ASN A 705 -23.18 19.72 10.99
CA ASN A 705 -23.01 20.08 12.39
C ASN A 705 -21.70 19.56 13.01
N ILE A 706 -20.93 18.74 12.28
CA ILE A 706 -19.58 18.35 12.71
C ILE A 706 -18.62 19.46 12.32
N VAL A 707 -18.39 20.37 13.27
CA VAL A 707 -17.27 21.32 13.35
C VAL A 707 -17.00 21.60 14.82
#